data_AF-A0AAT9GQE8-F1
#
_entry.id   AF-A0AAT9GQE8-F1
#
_cell.length_a   1.000
_cell.length_b   1.000
_cell.length_c   1.000
_cell.angle_alpha   90.00
_cell.angle_beta   90.00
_cell.angle_gamma   90.00
#
_symmetry.space_group_name_H-M   'P 1'
#
loop_
_entity.id
_entity.type
_entity.pdbx_description
1 polymer ?
#
loop_
_entity_poly.entity_id
_entity_poly.type
_entity_poly.pdbx_seq_one_letter_code
_entity_poly.pdbx_strand_id
1 'polypeptide(L)'
;MRKITSLSQLRALLKNDVVIIKVLPYGGKGIIKKYCKDCIEIPNEFNSVEELQNWRDFLNSKSTYKVIGRSYVIDLLFGKTKLGQGNLKVSGNVFTISAYKAINYVVKRVDKDVSKILDYSILTLHGYYTYIPGLLVEGVKLAKENKIDDALKTFNKFRRILYINENEAKSPEELLKKVYKGNNLREDWEKLSPIWREIIYYLIDSSLGLLPGESKRQISDLNYSSTEVEELSIIDYLEYVDIVNLAISELFRGNNVAIIGSLRTGKSTISELIKKRAKDHKLEISVIDYHNTNNEYTSLEKIYNSNKSKVLYVLTNDLAKTLGINAFKIYVDRRYIYSLSRDKGLTLRLDERITSIPMHYIIMYQTDNIESTLNEALENFYADYWNYIYNVIFDSDPNKILWYSPILAVYDKYNIPIPVRISALILKNSGRKNVNENDLILKWFSNCNIPFKVPKSEDYYTDSLDSINVEKILANVAEEISKEINNETMIDSILNILSYLSITEGEKPRIISKIKEYFDNNFNFMRIFLPYIIERLKDNINIEKYCKELSNNSLQPYELLAKIKGILMKSTEDKCTSTALDILLTLSKNGKVEWVRFVLDDIINNIKVIKKNYSYQLSAILFNYLKYSNEDIDKVKQIINEIDNEYSVFPKSLVNYIDGSLDLIQFTNPLWSVLIYGFLGIYSLTNHDLLKLALIYDKFRKNYALVKNSKYNLDDLHLKDFFPISNDIMDYIDELKDRLDAGIGYTLLLTHPREESVRATIELSEKLVINWYNRIRNKMKEGKIKNNEAIDLLKFYQIKLMKSLVSGGKYEYKSVLQDIIELEKLTDYVKEQDVKGSLLVASSISKKVLGIEEKPRIFSGTTLDLLIYISAEILLGANDKNKFFDFIANQIKNKDEGIDKALVGIITAVMKNDKKELDKALEYAKENYYSAMLEILSKYVNDRKMFVVSLIPYIGFWHFLGG
;
A
#
# COMPACT_ATOMS: atom_id res chain seq x y z
N MET A 1 -5.01 -19.86 -16.07
CA MET A 1 -4.73 -18.40 -16.01
C MET A 1 -3.67 -18.03 -17.02
N ARG A 2 -3.85 -16.96 -17.81
CA ARG A 2 -2.88 -16.45 -18.79
C ARG A 2 -1.86 -15.55 -18.06
N LYS A 3 -0.56 -15.82 -18.16
CA LYS A 3 0.48 -14.93 -17.63
C LYS A 3 0.97 -13.98 -18.72
N ILE A 4 0.75 -12.68 -18.52
CA ILE A 4 1.39 -11.64 -19.34
C ILE A 4 2.89 -11.75 -19.10
N THR A 5 3.63 -12.19 -20.12
CA THR A 5 5.07 -12.46 -19.97
C THR A 5 5.87 -11.19 -20.28
N SER A 6 6.60 -10.67 -19.30
CA SER A 6 7.54 -9.56 -19.53
C SER A 6 8.77 -10.03 -20.32
N LEU A 7 9.52 -9.08 -20.90
CA LEU A 7 10.80 -9.41 -21.54
C LEU A 7 11.82 -10.03 -20.55
N SER A 8 11.78 -9.64 -19.28
CA SER A 8 12.62 -10.24 -18.24
C SER A 8 12.22 -11.69 -17.93
N GLN A 9 10.93 -11.99 -17.90
CA GLN A 9 10.42 -13.35 -17.74
C GLN A 9 10.71 -14.22 -18.96
N LEU A 10 10.62 -13.68 -20.18
CA LEU A 10 11.07 -14.37 -21.40
C LEU A 10 12.54 -14.78 -21.27
N ARG A 11 13.42 -13.85 -20.87
CA ARG A 11 14.85 -14.15 -20.68
C ARG A 11 15.09 -15.25 -19.65
N ALA A 12 14.30 -15.29 -18.57
CA ALA A 12 14.38 -16.35 -17.57
C ALA A 12 13.88 -17.69 -18.12
N LEU A 13 12.76 -17.71 -18.84
CA LEU A 13 12.22 -18.92 -19.47
C LEU A 13 13.19 -19.52 -20.49
N LEU A 14 13.88 -18.67 -21.25
CA LEU A 14 14.88 -19.06 -22.23
C LEU A 14 16.13 -19.71 -21.63
N LYS A 15 16.28 -19.75 -20.29
CA LYS A 15 17.37 -20.48 -19.61
C LYS A 15 17.10 -21.98 -19.48
N ASN A 16 15.85 -22.41 -19.64
CA ASN A 16 15.50 -23.83 -19.53
C ASN A 16 15.84 -24.60 -20.82
N ASP A 17 16.06 -25.91 -20.68
CA ASP A 17 16.43 -26.80 -21.79
C ASP A 17 15.27 -27.07 -22.77
N VAL A 18 14.03 -27.03 -22.27
CA VAL A 18 12.81 -27.20 -23.07
C VAL A 18 11.90 -25.99 -22.90
N VAL A 19 11.68 -25.25 -23.98
CA VAL A 19 10.86 -24.03 -23.98
C VAL A 19 9.94 -24.01 -25.19
N ILE A 20 8.64 -23.87 -24.95
CA ILE A 20 7.62 -23.72 -25.99
C ILE A 20 7.04 -22.32 -25.91
N ILE A 21 7.23 -21.53 -26.96
CA ILE A 21 6.77 -20.15 -27.07
C ILE A 21 5.66 -20.07 -28.11
N LYS A 22 4.44 -19.87 -27.62
CA LYS A 22 3.26 -19.73 -28.47
C LYS A 22 3.06 -18.27 -28.85
N VAL A 23 2.90 -18.02 -30.14
CA VAL A 23 2.59 -16.69 -30.68
C VAL A 23 1.21 -16.68 -31.34
N LEU A 24 0.64 -15.48 -31.41
CA LEU A 24 -0.56 -15.20 -32.21
C LEU A 24 -0.18 -15.05 -33.69
N PRO A 25 -1.12 -15.18 -34.65
CA PRO A 25 -0.86 -14.82 -36.04
C PRO A 25 -0.30 -13.39 -36.11
N TYR A 26 0.85 -13.22 -36.78
CA TYR A 26 1.68 -12.00 -36.81
C TYR A 26 2.23 -11.44 -35.48
N GLY A 27 2.06 -12.16 -34.38
CA GLY A 27 2.57 -11.82 -33.04
C GLY A 27 4.05 -12.14 -32.83
N GLY A 28 4.95 -11.61 -33.66
CA GLY A 28 6.34 -11.39 -33.24
C GLY A 28 7.31 -12.59 -33.25
N LYS A 29 7.17 -13.58 -34.14
CA LYS A 29 8.25 -14.60 -34.32
C LYS A 29 9.63 -13.94 -34.52
N GLY A 30 9.70 -12.94 -35.41
CA GLY A 30 10.92 -12.16 -35.64
C GLY A 30 11.36 -11.29 -34.44
N ILE A 31 10.43 -10.86 -33.57
CA ILE A 31 10.77 -10.12 -32.35
C ILE A 31 11.40 -11.07 -31.32
N ILE A 32 10.83 -12.26 -31.14
CA ILE A 32 11.33 -13.26 -30.18
C ILE A 32 12.67 -13.82 -30.64
N LYS A 33 12.88 -13.98 -31.96
CA LYS A 33 14.16 -14.40 -32.56
C LYS A 33 15.31 -13.44 -32.25
N LYS A 34 15.04 -12.15 -32.01
CA LYS A 34 16.06 -11.19 -31.50
C LYS A 34 16.56 -11.54 -30.10
N TYR A 35 15.74 -12.23 -29.30
CA TYR A 35 16.05 -12.61 -27.92
C TYR A 35 16.39 -14.10 -27.77
N CYS A 36 16.03 -14.94 -28.74
CA CYS A 36 16.35 -16.35 -28.80
C CYS A 36 16.79 -16.72 -30.23
N LYS A 37 18.08 -16.54 -30.52
CA LYS A 37 18.64 -16.85 -31.85
C LYS A 37 18.56 -18.34 -32.17
N ASP A 38 18.68 -19.19 -31.16
CA ASP A 38 18.70 -20.65 -31.29
C ASP A 38 17.31 -21.29 -31.28
N CYS A 39 16.25 -20.47 -31.25
CA CYS A 39 14.88 -20.98 -31.26
C CYS A 39 14.50 -21.53 -32.63
N ILE A 40 13.96 -22.75 -32.65
CA ILE A 40 13.40 -23.42 -33.83
C ILE A 40 12.06 -22.76 -34.16
N GLU A 41 11.94 -22.25 -35.38
CA GLU A 41 10.72 -21.60 -35.85
C GLU A 41 9.85 -22.61 -36.60
N ILE A 42 8.69 -22.94 -36.05
CA ILE A 42 7.75 -23.86 -36.70
C ILE A 42 7.12 -23.18 -37.92
N PRO A 43 6.92 -23.90 -39.05
CA PRO A 43 6.16 -23.41 -40.19
C PRO A 43 4.77 -22.88 -39.81
N ASN A 44 4.27 -21.92 -40.59
CA ASN A 44 2.91 -21.39 -40.40
C ASN A 44 1.84 -22.25 -41.10
N GLU A 45 2.23 -22.93 -42.17
CA GLU A 45 1.39 -23.71 -43.08
C GLU A 45 2.10 -25.05 -43.35
N PHE A 46 1.35 -26.10 -43.67
CA PHE A 46 1.87 -27.43 -44.03
C PHE A 46 1.18 -27.90 -45.30
N ASN A 47 1.92 -28.50 -46.23
CA ASN A 47 1.39 -28.95 -47.50
C ASN A 47 0.60 -30.26 -47.38
N SER A 48 0.97 -31.13 -46.44
CA SER A 48 0.34 -32.43 -46.18
C SER A 48 0.34 -32.81 -44.69
N VAL A 49 -0.48 -33.80 -44.33
CA VAL A 49 -0.47 -34.40 -42.97
C VAL A 49 0.86 -35.09 -42.68
N GLU A 50 1.50 -35.66 -43.71
CA GLU A 50 2.83 -36.28 -43.61
C GLU A 50 3.89 -35.24 -43.23
N GLU A 51 3.86 -34.04 -43.81
CA GLU A 51 4.78 -32.95 -43.44
C GLU A 51 4.62 -32.54 -41.96
N LEU A 52 3.37 -32.46 -41.48
CA LEU A 52 3.08 -32.18 -40.07
C LEU A 52 3.63 -33.29 -39.15
N GLN A 53 3.49 -34.55 -39.56
CA GLN A 53 3.98 -35.71 -38.81
C GLN A 53 5.51 -35.73 -38.76
N ASN A 54 6.19 -35.45 -39.88
CA ASN A 54 7.65 -35.33 -39.94
C ASN A 54 8.18 -34.24 -38.99
N TRP A 55 7.49 -33.09 -38.91
CA TRP A 55 7.83 -32.04 -37.95
C TRP A 55 7.63 -32.45 -36.49
N ARG A 56 6.57 -33.23 -36.21
CA ARG A 56 6.31 -33.78 -34.89
C ARG A 56 7.41 -34.76 -34.47
N ASP A 57 7.80 -35.65 -35.37
CA ASP A 57 8.85 -36.64 -35.11
C ASP A 57 10.22 -35.98 -34.95
N PHE A 58 10.52 -34.94 -35.75
CA PHE A 58 11.70 -34.09 -35.57
C PHE A 58 11.76 -33.44 -34.19
N LEU A 59 10.66 -32.85 -33.70
CA LEU A 59 10.63 -32.24 -32.37
C LEU A 59 10.76 -33.28 -31.25
N ASN A 60 10.10 -34.43 -31.39
CA ASN A 60 10.18 -35.53 -30.42
C ASN A 60 11.58 -36.17 -30.36
N SER A 61 12.35 -36.12 -31.45
CA SER A 61 13.73 -36.65 -31.50
C SER A 61 14.74 -35.82 -30.71
N LYS A 62 14.39 -34.60 -30.29
CA LYS A 62 15.30 -33.70 -29.56
C LYS A 62 15.10 -33.78 -28.05
N SER A 63 16.18 -34.04 -27.32
CA SER A 63 16.20 -34.01 -25.85
C SER A 63 16.11 -32.59 -25.27
N THR A 64 16.57 -31.58 -26.02
CA THR A 64 16.47 -30.16 -25.68
C THR A 64 16.02 -29.36 -26.89
N TYR A 65 15.04 -28.45 -26.70
CA TYR A 65 14.54 -27.60 -27.78
C TYR A 65 13.88 -26.33 -27.25
N LYS A 66 14.08 -25.23 -27.98
CA LYS A 66 13.37 -23.96 -27.78
C LYS A 66 12.61 -23.67 -29.05
N VAL A 67 11.30 -23.69 -29.00
CA VAL A 67 10.46 -23.68 -30.20
C VAL A 67 9.50 -22.50 -30.17
N ILE A 68 9.35 -21.81 -31.30
CA ILE A 68 8.42 -20.69 -31.49
C ILE A 68 7.48 -21.01 -32.64
N GLY A 69 6.18 -20.86 -32.43
CA GLY A 69 5.16 -21.20 -33.42
C GLY A 69 3.79 -20.63 -33.07
N ARG A 70 2.87 -20.64 -34.04
CA ARG A 70 1.48 -20.22 -33.79
C ARG A 70 0.83 -21.18 -32.77
N SER A 71 -0.04 -20.66 -31.90
CA SER A 71 -0.61 -21.45 -30.81
C SER A 71 -1.26 -22.75 -31.29
N TYR A 72 -2.15 -22.67 -32.28
CA TYR A 72 -2.84 -23.83 -32.83
C TYR A 72 -1.88 -24.86 -33.45
N VAL A 73 -0.88 -24.39 -34.21
CA VAL A 73 0.13 -25.25 -34.84
C VAL A 73 0.97 -25.99 -33.79
N ILE A 74 1.39 -25.30 -32.74
CA ILE A 74 2.09 -25.91 -31.61
C ILE A 74 1.21 -26.96 -30.96
N ASP A 75 -0.07 -26.66 -30.73
CA ASP A 75 -0.98 -27.59 -30.08
C ASP A 75 -1.23 -28.85 -30.92
N LEU A 76 -1.25 -28.73 -32.26
CA LEU A 76 -1.26 -29.88 -33.17
C LEU A 76 0.03 -30.72 -33.09
N LEU A 77 1.20 -30.08 -33.20
CA LEU A 77 2.49 -30.79 -33.21
C LEU A 77 2.75 -31.54 -31.90
N PHE A 78 2.40 -30.94 -30.75
CA PHE A 78 2.57 -31.57 -29.45
C PHE A 78 1.36 -32.45 -29.04
N GLY A 79 0.41 -32.70 -29.95
CA GLY A 79 -0.71 -33.61 -29.73
C GLY A 79 -1.72 -33.14 -28.67
N LYS A 80 -1.75 -31.84 -28.35
CA LYS A 80 -2.74 -31.22 -27.45
C LYS A 80 -4.08 -31.02 -28.14
N THR A 81 -4.09 -30.98 -29.46
CA THR A 81 -5.28 -30.93 -30.33
C THR A 81 -5.05 -31.85 -31.51
N LYS A 82 -6.12 -32.43 -32.08
CA LYS A 82 -6.08 -33.27 -33.28
C LYS A 82 -6.70 -32.55 -34.47
N LEU A 83 -6.34 -32.95 -35.69
CA LEU A 83 -7.07 -32.51 -36.89
C LEU A 83 -8.55 -32.91 -36.79
N GLY A 84 -9.43 -32.06 -37.28
CA GLY A 84 -10.89 -32.15 -37.10
C GLY A 84 -11.39 -31.67 -35.74
N GLN A 85 -10.51 -31.26 -34.81
CA GLN A 85 -10.89 -30.64 -33.54
C GLN A 85 -10.48 -29.16 -33.54
N GLY A 86 -11.47 -28.28 -33.69
CA GLY A 86 -11.28 -26.85 -33.51
C GLY A 86 -10.72 -26.50 -32.12
N ASN A 87 -9.83 -25.52 -32.08
CA ASN A 87 -9.28 -24.97 -30.85
C ASN A 87 -8.93 -23.49 -31.05
N LEU A 88 -9.70 -22.58 -30.46
CA LEU A 88 -9.44 -21.13 -30.45
C LEU A 88 -8.83 -20.67 -29.11
N LYS A 89 -8.58 -21.60 -28.18
CA LYS A 89 -8.05 -21.30 -26.85
C LYS A 89 -6.55 -21.05 -26.93
N VAL A 90 -6.17 -19.80 -26.68
CA VAL A 90 -4.76 -19.45 -26.44
C VAL A 90 -4.37 -19.84 -25.02
N SER A 91 -3.46 -20.80 -24.90
CA SER A 91 -2.90 -21.31 -23.63
C SER A 91 -1.38 -21.08 -23.55
N GLY A 92 -0.83 -20.97 -22.35
CA GLY A 92 0.62 -20.76 -22.12
C GLY A 92 1.03 -19.28 -22.03
N ASN A 93 2.33 -19.02 -22.24
CA ASN A 93 2.92 -17.67 -22.25
C ASN A 93 2.70 -17.03 -23.62
N VAL A 94 1.99 -15.90 -23.66
CA VAL A 94 1.60 -15.20 -24.90
C VAL A 94 2.14 -13.78 -24.87
N PHE A 95 2.73 -13.34 -25.98
CA PHE A 95 3.11 -11.94 -26.16
C PHE A 95 1.88 -11.10 -26.47
N THR A 96 1.58 -10.15 -25.59
CA THR A 96 0.45 -9.24 -25.72
C THR A 96 0.91 -7.80 -25.75
N ILE A 97 0.25 -6.97 -26.55
CA ILE A 97 0.36 -5.52 -26.46
C ILE A 97 -0.79 -5.05 -25.58
N SER A 98 -0.44 -4.48 -24.42
CA SER A 98 -1.44 -3.83 -23.57
C SER A 98 -2.03 -2.63 -24.30
N ALA A 99 -3.32 -2.39 -24.08
CA ALA A 99 -4.02 -1.25 -24.67
C ALA A 99 -3.33 0.09 -24.40
N TYR A 100 -2.81 0.32 -23.20
CA TYR A 100 -2.05 1.54 -22.88
C TYR A 100 -0.83 1.74 -23.80
N LYS A 101 -0.10 0.66 -24.13
CA LYS A 101 1.04 0.74 -25.05
C LYS A 101 0.59 1.02 -26.48
N ALA A 102 -0.53 0.41 -26.91
CA ALA A 102 -1.10 0.67 -28.24
C ALA A 102 -1.58 2.12 -28.36
N ILE A 103 -2.38 2.60 -27.40
CA ILE A 103 -2.87 3.99 -27.34
C ILE A 103 -1.69 4.97 -27.37
N ASN A 104 -0.67 4.80 -26.53
CA ASN A 104 0.50 5.68 -26.51
C ASN A 104 1.32 5.63 -27.79
N TYR A 105 1.38 4.48 -28.44
CA TYR A 105 2.07 4.35 -29.72
C TYR A 105 1.39 5.18 -30.82
N VAL A 106 0.06 5.10 -30.89
CA VAL A 106 -0.76 5.77 -31.92
C VAL A 106 -0.84 7.27 -31.68
N VAL A 107 -1.15 7.71 -30.46
CA VAL A 107 -1.30 9.16 -30.14
C VAL A 107 -0.01 9.94 -30.34
N LYS A 108 1.16 9.32 -30.16
CA LYS A 108 2.45 9.97 -30.47
C LYS A 108 2.69 10.21 -31.97
N ARG A 109 1.82 9.70 -32.85
CA ARG A 109 2.04 9.64 -34.31
C ARG A 109 0.89 10.23 -35.12
N VAL A 110 -0.31 10.28 -34.56
CA VAL A 110 -1.52 10.79 -35.19
C VAL A 110 -2.39 11.46 -34.13
N ASP A 111 -2.91 12.64 -34.44
CA ASP A 111 -3.75 13.44 -33.53
C ASP A 111 -5.25 13.14 -33.67
N LYS A 112 -5.68 12.60 -34.82
CA LYS A 112 -7.06 12.20 -35.13
C LYS A 112 -7.14 10.71 -35.45
N ASP A 113 -8.35 10.16 -35.53
CA ASP A 113 -8.61 8.75 -35.91
C ASP A 113 -7.98 7.67 -35.02
N VAL A 114 -7.52 8.04 -33.82
CA VAL A 114 -6.84 7.12 -32.89
C VAL A 114 -7.73 5.92 -32.56
N SER A 115 -9.00 6.15 -32.26
CA SER A 115 -9.96 5.07 -31.96
C SER A 115 -10.18 4.15 -33.17
N LYS A 116 -10.25 4.70 -34.39
CA LYS A 116 -10.38 3.92 -35.62
C LYS A 116 -9.17 3.02 -35.87
N ILE A 117 -7.95 3.55 -35.65
CA ILE A 117 -6.71 2.76 -35.77
C ILE A 117 -6.70 1.61 -34.75
N LEU A 118 -7.09 1.89 -33.51
CA LEU A 118 -7.19 0.88 -32.45
C LEU A 118 -8.23 -0.19 -32.82
N ASP A 119 -9.41 0.22 -33.27
CA ASP A 119 -10.49 -0.68 -33.64
C ASP A 119 -10.16 -1.52 -34.89
N TYR A 120 -9.38 -0.97 -35.82
CA TYR A 120 -8.81 -1.69 -36.97
C TYR A 120 -7.71 -2.68 -36.59
N SER A 121 -7.06 -2.51 -35.43
CA SER A 121 -5.84 -3.26 -35.07
C SER A 121 -6.04 -4.30 -33.97
N ILE A 122 -7.26 -4.42 -33.45
CA ILE A 122 -7.56 -5.29 -32.31
C ILE A 122 -7.90 -6.71 -32.76
N LEU A 123 -7.31 -7.69 -32.08
CA LEU A 123 -7.66 -9.10 -32.17
C LEU A 123 -8.35 -9.53 -30.88
N THR A 124 -9.58 -10.07 -30.98
CA THR A 124 -10.32 -10.66 -29.86
C THR A 124 -10.43 -12.18 -30.02
N LEU A 125 -10.28 -12.90 -28.91
CA LEU A 125 -10.37 -14.36 -28.76
C LEU A 125 -11.09 -14.68 -27.45
N HIS A 126 -11.30 -15.97 -27.14
CA HIS A 126 -12.04 -16.41 -25.93
C HIS A 126 -11.43 -15.80 -24.66
N GLY A 127 -12.11 -14.84 -24.03
CA GLY A 127 -11.69 -14.11 -22.84
C GLY A 127 -10.36 -13.35 -23.00
N TYR A 128 -9.98 -12.95 -24.21
CA TYR A 128 -8.69 -12.30 -24.50
C TYR A 128 -8.80 -11.28 -25.62
N TYR A 129 -7.99 -10.22 -25.51
CA TYR A 129 -7.73 -9.32 -26.62
C TYR A 129 -6.25 -8.92 -26.65
N THR A 130 -5.80 -8.46 -27.80
CA THR A 130 -4.51 -7.77 -27.96
C THR A 130 -4.56 -6.87 -29.19
N TYR A 131 -3.63 -5.93 -29.28
CA TYR A 131 -3.39 -5.18 -30.52
C TYR A 131 -2.28 -5.86 -31.33
N ILE A 132 -2.45 -5.92 -32.65
CA ILE A 132 -1.46 -6.48 -33.57
C ILE A 132 -0.49 -5.36 -33.99
N PRO A 133 0.82 -5.46 -33.71
CA PRO A 133 1.76 -4.38 -34.00
C PRO A 133 1.84 -4.00 -35.48
N GLY A 134 1.75 -4.99 -36.39
CA GLY A 134 1.74 -4.74 -37.82
C GLY A 134 0.53 -3.89 -38.25
N LEU A 135 -0.66 -4.19 -37.74
CA LEU A 135 -1.88 -3.42 -38.00
C LEU A 135 -1.84 -2.02 -37.37
N LEU A 136 -1.21 -1.85 -36.21
CA LEU A 136 -1.00 -0.51 -35.62
C LEU A 136 -0.13 0.37 -36.51
N VAL A 137 0.95 -0.19 -37.10
CA VAL A 137 1.82 0.54 -38.04
C VAL A 137 1.06 0.87 -39.32
N GLU A 138 0.34 -0.12 -39.87
CA GLU A 138 -0.47 0.04 -41.08
C GLU A 138 -1.58 1.07 -40.88
N GLY A 139 -2.32 1.01 -39.77
CA GLY A 139 -3.39 1.95 -39.44
C GLY A 139 -2.89 3.38 -39.29
N VAL A 140 -1.72 3.61 -38.68
CA VAL A 140 -1.09 4.93 -38.65
C VAL A 140 -0.76 5.45 -40.05
N LYS A 141 -0.28 4.57 -40.95
CA LYS A 141 -0.02 4.94 -42.34
C LYS A 141 -1.31 5.29 -43.07
N LEU A 142 -2.33 4.44 -42.97
CA LEU A 142 -3.65 4.64 -43.57
C LEU A 142 -4.33 5.92 -43.09
N ALA A 143 -4.22 6.25 -41.79
CA ALA A 143 -4.75 7.50 -41.24
C ALA A 143 -4.05 8.72 -41.82
N LYS A 144 -2.71 8.69 -41.97
CA LYS A 144 -1.95 9.77 -42.63
C LYS A 144 -2.30 9.93 -44.11
N GLU A 145 -2.77 8.87 -44.74
CA GLU A 145 -3.24 8.86 -46.14
C GLU A 145 -4.76 9.14 -46.27
N ASN A 146 -5.48 9.41 -45.17
CA ASN A 146 -6.94 9.56 -45.12
C ASN A 146 -7.73 8.34 -45.65
N LYS A 147 -7.18 7.13 -45.54
CA LYS A 147 -7.77 5.86 -46.01
C LYS A 147 -8.20 4.91 -44.89
N ILE A 148 -8.06 5.32 -43.63
CA ILE A 148 -8.38 4.44 -42.49
C ILE A 148 -9.87 4.08 -42.42
N ASP A 149 -10.76 4.99 -42.82
CA ASP A 149 -12.20 4.73 -42.85
C ASP A 149 -12.57 3.65 -43.86
N ASP A 150 -12.00 3.69 -45.06
CA ASP A 150 -12.25 2.69 -46.10
C ASP A 150 -11.69 1.32 -45.73
N ALA A 151 -10.49 1.29 -45.12
CA ALA A 151 -9.87 0.07 -44.63
C ALA A 151 -10.70 -0.55 -43.48
N LEU A 152 -11.17 0.27 -42.54
CA LEU A 152 -12.02 -0.17 -41.43
C LEU A 152 -13.38 -0.67 -41.92
N LYS A 153 -14.02 0.02 -42.87
CA LYS A 153 -15.26 -0.43 -43.52
C LYS A 153 -15.08 -1.79 -44.18
N THR A 154 -13.98 -1.98 -44.91
CA THR A 154 -13.66 -3.26 -45.55
C THR A 154 -13.48 -4.37 -44.52
N PHE A 155 -12.68 -4.13 -43.47
CA PHE A 155 -12.44 -5.10 -42.41
C PHE A 155 -13.72 -5.45 -41.62
N ASN A 156 -14.59 -4.47 -41.36
CA ASN A 156 -15.82 -4.69 -40.59
C ASN A 156 -16.74 -5.73 -41.21
N LYS A 157 -16.74 -5.87 -42.55
CA LYS A 157 -17.47 -6.94 -43.26
C LYS A 157 -17.01 -8.35 -42.89
N PHE A 158 -15.76 -8.50 -42.42
CA PHE A 158 -15.18 -9.78 -41.98
C PHE A 158 -15.13 -9.93 -40.46
N ARG A 159 -15.41 -8.86 -39.69
CA ARG A 159 -15.11 -8.79 -38.24
C ARG A 159 -15.72 -9.91 -37.42
N ARG A 160 -16.90 -10.42 -37.78
CA ARG A 160 -17.56 -11.51 -37.03
C ARG A 160 -16.72 -12.79 -36.95
N ILE A 161 -15.72 -12.97 -37.81
CA ILE A 161 -14.74 -14.07 -37.70
C ILE A 161 -14.02 -14.07 -36.34
N LEU A 162 -13.92 -12.91 -35.66
CA LEU A 162 -13.31 -12.80 -34.34
C LEU A 162 -14.20 -13.35 -33.20
N TYR A 163 -15.48 -13.61 -33.48
CA TYR A 163 -16.48 -13.95 -32.46
C TYR A 163 -16.96 -15.41 -32.53
N ILE A 164 -16.42 -16.20 -33.45
CA ILE A 164 -16.82 -17.60 -33.69
C ILE A 164 -16.49 -18.51 -32.50
N ASN A 165 -17.28 -19.56 -32.30
CA ASN A 165 -16.88 -20.73 -31.49
C ASN A 165 -16.28 -21.85 -32.35
N GLU A 166 -15.60 -22.78 -31.70
CA GLU A 166 -15.04 -23.96 -32.36
C GLU A 166 -16.12 -24.88 -32.97
N ASN A 167 -15.86 -25.40 -34.16
CA ASN A 167 -16.72 -26.37 -34.88
C ASN A 167 -18.15 -25.89 -35.18
N GLU A 168 -18.38 -24.57 -35.26
CA GLU A 168 -19.69 -24.00 -35.63
C GLU A 168 -20.09 -24.20 -37.10
N ALA A 169 -19.18 -24.68 -37.94
CA ALA A 169 -19.34 -24.95 -39.36
C ALA A 169 -18.53 -26.21 -39.73
N LYS A 170 -18.81 -26.81 -40.89
CA LYS A 170 -18.13 -28.02 -41.38
C LYS A 170 -17.07 -27.72 -42.44
N SER A 171 -17.11 -26.55 -43.08
CA SER A 171 -16.13 -26.14 -44.09
C SER A 171 -15.75 -24.65 -43.98
N PRO A 172 -14.57 -24.25 -44.51
CA PRO A 172 -14.18 -22.84 -44.61
C PRO A 172 -15.22 -21.96 -45.30
N GLU A 173 -15.85 -22.48 -46.36
CA GLU A 173 -16.89 -21.77 -47.11
C GLU A 173 -18.14 -21.52 -46.25
N GLU A 174 -18.63 -22.55 -45.56
CA GLU A 174 -19.79 -22.43 -44.67
C GLU A 174 -19.53 -21.41 -43.56
N LEU A 175 -18.34 -21.46 -42.95
CA LEU A 175 -17.94 -20.52 -41.91
C LEU A 175 -17.86 -19.09 -42.45
N LEU A 176 -17.23 -18.86 -43.60
CA LEU A 176 -17.15 -17.54 -44.22
C LEU A 176 -18.53 -16.99 -44.56
N LYS A 177 -19.42 -17.79 -45.16
CA LYS A 177 -20.80 -17.37 -45.44
C LYS A 177 -21.55 -16.93 -44.18
N LYS A 178 -21.27 -17.57 -43.04
CA LYS A 178 -21.87 -17.23 -41.74
C LYS A 178 -21.37 -15.89 -41.18
N VAL A 179 -20.07 -15.60 -41.32
CA VAL A 179 -19.43 -14.44 -40.67
C VAL A 179 -19.28 -13.23 -41.57
N TYR A 180 -19.21 -13.40 -42.89
CA TYR A 180 -19.04 -12.31 -43.83
C TYR A 180 -20.36 -11.55 -44.07
N LYS A 181 -20.31 -10.22 -43.97
CA LYS A 181 -21.47 -9.31 -44.07
C LYS A 181 -21.22 -8.16 -45.04
N GLY A 182 -20.89 -8.52 -46.29
CA GLY A 182 -20.66 -7.57 -47.38
C GLY A 182 -21.24 -8.03 -48.72
N ASN A 183 -21.24 -7.13 -49.71
CA ASN A 183 -21.94 -7.33 -50.97
C ASN A 183 -21.14 -8.12 -52.02
N ASN A 184 -19.81 -8.07 -51.97
CA ASN A 184 -18.96 -8.74 -52.95
C ASN A 184 -17.70 -9.29 -52.27
N LEU A 185 -17.74 -10.57 -51.88
CA LEU A 185 -16.65 -11.21 -51.13
C LEU A 185 -15.31 -11.08 -51.84
N ARG A 186 -15.27 -11.27 -53.16
CA ARG A 186 -14.01 -11.27 -53.93
C ARG A 186 -13.37 -9.88 -53.91
N GLU A 187 -14.14 -8.85 -54.25
CA GLU A 187 -13.65 -7.47 -54.27
C GLU A 187 -13.23 -7.00 -52.86
N ASP A 188 -14.04 -7.31 -51.85
CA ASP A 188 -13.75 -6.95 -50.46
C ASP A 188 -12.54 -7.71 -49.91
N TRP A 189 -12.32 -8.96 -50.35
CA TRP A 189 -11.14 -9.76 -50.02
C TRP A 189 -9.86 -9.21 -50.65
N GLU A 190 -9.92 -8.74 -51.90
CA GLU A 190 -8.79 -8.11 -52.59
C GLU A 190 -8.39 -6.77 -51.94
N LYS A 191 -9.37 -6.01 -51.42
CA LYS A 191 -9.16 -4.77 -50.67
C LYS A 191 -8.65 -4.98 -49.24
N LEU A 192 -8.80 -6.19 -48.69
CA LEU A 192 -8.40 -6.50 -47.31
C LEU A 192 -6.87 -6.56 -47.17
N SER A 193 -6.34 -6.00 -46.07
CA SER A 193 -4.90 -6.05 -45.78
C SER A 193 -4.37 -7.49 -45.84
N PRO A 194 -3.16 -7.71 -46.40
CA PRO A 194 -2.47 -9.00 -46.32
C PRO A 194 -2.36 -9.53 -44.88
N ILE A 195 -2.23 -8.64 -43.89
CA ILE A 195 -2.15 -9.01 -42.48
C ILE A 195 -3.49 -9.59 -42.02
N TRP A 196 -4.60 -8.93 -42.35
CA TRP A 196 -5.94 -9.40 -41.99
C TRP A 196 -6.32 -10.70 -42.69
N ARG A 197 -5.99 -10.86 -43.98
CA ARG A 197 -6.23 -12.13 -44.70
C ARG A 197 -5.57 -13.32 -44.01
N GLU A 198 -4.32 -13.19 -43.58
CA GLU A 198 -3.64 -14.28 -42.87
C GLU A 198 -4.26 -14.58 -41.50
N ILE A 199 -4.68 -13.54 -40.76
CA ILE A 199 -5.36 -13.72 -39.48
C ILE A 199 -6.66 -14.49 -39.69
N ILE A 200 -7.44 -14.14 -40.72
CA ILE A 200 -8.69 -14.84 -41.06
C ILE A 200 -8.41 -16.30 -41.41
N TYR A 201 -7.43 -16.59 -42.28
CA TYR A 201 -7.06 -17.97 -42.60
C TYR A 201 -6.67 -18.77 -41.35
N TYR A 202 -5.84 -18.19 -40.49
CA TYR A 202 -5.47 -18.82 -39.22
C TYR A 202 -6.69 -19.11 -38.34
N LEU A 203 -7.63 -18.18 -38.21
CA LEU A 203 -8.82 -18.37 -37.37
C LEU A 203 -9.74 -19.45 -37.93
N ILE A 204 -9.92 -19.51 -39.26
CA ILE A 204 -10.70 -20.54 -39.92
C ILE A 204 -10.07 -21.91 -39.68
N ASP A 205 -8.77 -22.08 -39.99
CA ASP A 205 -8.06 -23.34 -39.76
C ASP A 205 -8.14 -23.79 -38.30
N SER A 206 -7.89 -22.86 -37.38
CA SER A 206 -7.89 -23.10 -35.93
C SER A 206 -9.30 -23.45 -35.42
N SER A 207 -10.36 -22.84 -35.96
CA SER A 207 -11.74 -23.07 -35.52
C SER A 207 -12.34 -24.39 -36.02
N LEU A 208 -11.90 -24.85 -37.19
CA LEU A 208 -12.40 -26.06 -37.86
C LEU A 208 -11.48 -27.27 -37.64
N GLY A 209 -10.32 -27.07 -37.03
CA GLY A 209 -9.35 -28.15 -36.83
C GLY A 209 -8.65 -28.57 -38.13
N LEU A 210 -8.48 -27.65 -39.09
CA LEU A 210 -7.88 -27.97 -40.40
C LEU A 210 -6.36 -28.02 -40.34
N LEU A 211 -5.76 -28.61 -41.38
CA LEU A 211 -4.32 -28.49 -41.59
C LEU A 211 -3.97 -27.00 -41.78
N PRO A 212 -2.95 -26.45 -41.10
CA PRO A 212 -2.61 -25.04 -41.26
C PRO A 212 -2.28 -24.70 -42.73
N GLY A 213 -2.97 -23.71 -43.30
CA GLY A 213 -2.90 -23.32 -44.72
C GLY A 213 -3.97 -23.96 -45.62
N GLU A 214 -4.85 -24.80 -45.07
CA GLU A 214 -5.93 -25.44 -45.83
C GLU A 214 -7.01 -24.43 -46.24
N SER A 215 -7.46 -23.57 -45.32
CA SER A 215 -8.43 -22.51 -45.63
C SER A 215 -7.96 -21.61 -46.78
N LYS A 216 -6.68 -21.26 -46.83
CA LYS A 216 -6.09 -20.46 -47.90
C LYS A 216 -6.20 -21.12 -49.27
N ARG A 217 -6.07 -22.45 -49.34
CA ARG A 217 -6.22 -23.24 -50.58
C ARG A 217 -7.68 -23.40 -51.00
N GLN A 218 -8.60 -23.44 -50.05
CA GLN A 218 -10.03 -23.65 -50.33
C GLN A 218 -10.81 -22.35 -50.60
N ILE A 219 -10.34 -21.22 -50.09
CA ILE A 219 -11.04 -19.92 -50.17
C ILE A 219 -10.63 -19.11 -51.41
N SER A 220 -9.50 -19.42 -52.05
CA SER A 220 -8.92 -18.62 -53.14
C SER A 220 -9.87 -18.40 -54.33
N ASP A 221 -10.86 -19.28 -54.52
CA ASP A 221 -11.77 -19.26 -55.66
C ASP A 221 -13.25 -19.00 -55.29
N LEU A 222 -13.54 -18.59 -54.04
CA LEU A 222 -14.91 -18.36 -53.57
C LEU A 222 -15.50 -17.06 -54.11
N ASN A 223 -16.69 -17.16 -54.72
CA ASN A 223 -17.52 -16.01 -55.11
C ASN A 223 -18.84 -16.04 -54.33
N TYR A 224 -19.06 -15.05 -53.46
CA TYR A 224 -20.23 -14.98 -52.59
C TYR A 224 -20.63 -13.53 -52.33
N SER A 225 -21.94 -13.27 -52.32
CA SER A 225 -22.55 -11.99 -51.96
C SER A 225 -23.52 -12.21 -50.80
N SER A 226 -23.35 -11.47 -49.70
CA SER A 226 -24.35 -11.42 -48.64
C SER A 226 -25.39 -10.34 -48.98
N THR A 227 -26.66 -10.62 -48.73
CA THR A 227 -27.74 -9.60 -48.78
C THR A 227 -27.78 -8.74 -47.51
N GLU A 228 -27.05 -9.16 -46.47
CA GLU A 228 -26.90 -8.42 -45.21
C GLU A 228 -25.56 -7.69 -45.18
N VAL A 229 -25.62 -6.36 -45.25
CA VAL A 229 -24.49 -5.47 -44.99
C VAL A 229 -24.56 -4.98 -43.55
N GLU A 230 -23.45 -5.12 -42.82
CA GLU A 230 -23.32 -4.49 -41.51
C GLU A 230 -22.50 -3.20 -41.61
N GLU A 231 -23.10 -2.09 -41.19
CA GLU A 231 -22.39 -0.85 -40.93
C GLU A 231 -22.18 -0.71 -39.43
N LEU A 232 -20.92 -0.79 -39.01
CA LEU A 232 -20.57 -0.72 -37.60
C LEU A 232 -20.16 0.71 -37.23
N SER A 233 -20.76 1.24 -36.18
CA SER A 233 -20.44 2.57 -35.67
C SER A 233 -19.05 2.62 -35.05
N ILE A 234 -18.38 3.77 -35.14
CA ILE A 234 -17.08 3.99 -34.50
C ILE A 234 -17.26 4.05 -32.98
N ILE A 235 -16.26 3.56 -32.26
CA ILE A 235 -16.17 3.70 -30.80
C ILE A 235 -15.45 5.00 -30.51
N ASP A 236 -16.16 5.99 -29.98
CA ASP A 236 -15.64 7.36 -29.83
C ASP A 236 -14.58 7.49 -28.71
N TYR A 237 -14.57 6.54 -27.76
CA TYR A 237 -13.66 6.53 -26.62
C TYR A 237 -12.52 5.51 -26.84
N LEU A 238 -11.32 6.01 -27.14
CA LEU A 238 -10.14 5.21 -27.48
C LEU A 238 -9.74 4.21 -26.38
N GLU A 239 -10.04 4.53 -25.12
CA GLU A 239 -9.72 3.73 -23.94
C GLU A 239 -10.67 2.54 -23.71
N TYR A 240 -11.80 2.51 -24.42
CA TYR A 240 -12.83 1.48 -24.30
C TYR A 240 -12.92 0.57 -25.53
N VAL A 241 -12.18 0.85 -26.61
CA VAL A 241 -12.18 0.06 -27.85
C VAL A 241 -11.97 -1.43 -27.58
N ASP A 242 -11.03 -1.78 -26.71
CA ASP A 242 -10.74 -3.17 -26.36
C ASP A 242 -11.83 -3.84 -25.53
N ILE A 243 -12.35 -3.13 -24.53
CA ILE A 243 -13.40 -3.63 -23.65
C ILE A 243 -14.69 -3.88 -24.43
N VAL A 244 -15.09 -2.94 -25.29
CA VAL A 244 -16.30 -3.06 -26.11
C VAL A 244 -16.21 -4.28 -27.03
N ASN A 245 -15.11 -4.41 -27.79
CA ASN A 245 -14.93 -5.55 -28.70
C ASN A 245 -14.83 -6.88 -27.94
N LEU A 246 -14.19 -6.92 -26.76
CA LEU A 246 -14.14 -8.12 -25.93
C LEU A 246 -15.53 -8.52 -25.44
N ALA A 247 -16.31 -7.58 -24.91
CA ALA A 247 -17.66 -7.84 -24.41
C ALA A 247 -18.58 -8.36 -25.52
N ILE A 248 -18.56 -7.72 -26.69
CA ILE A 248 -19.32 -8.18 -27.87
C ILE A 248 -18.92 -9.60 -28.26
N SER A 249 -17.61 -9.88 -28.27
CA SER A 249 -17.11 -11.20 -28.60
C SER A 249 -17.61 -12.28 -27.63
N GLU A 250 -17.70 -11.99 -26.33
CA GLU A 250 -18.23 -12.93 -25.34
C GLU A 250 -19.75 -13.11 -25.43
N LEU A 251 -20.49 -12.02 -25.70
CA LEU A 251 -21.95 -12.07 -25.90
C LEU A 251 -22.33 -12.90 -27.14
N PHE A 252 -21.55 -12.79 -28.23
CA PHE A 252 -21.71 -13.62 -29.43
C PHE A 252 -21.50 -15.11 -29.16
N ARG A 253 -20.58 -15.44 -28.25
CA ARG A 253 -20.34 -16.83 -27.82
C ARG A 253 -21.41 -17.39 -26.89
N GLY A 254 -22.40 -16.59 -26.52
CA GLY A 254 -23.50 -16.98 -25.63
C GLY A 254 -23.20 -16.75 -24.14
N ASN A 255 -22.07 -16.13 -23.79
CA ASN A 255 -21.76 -15.81 -22.40
C ASN A 255 -22.48 -14.53 -21.97
N ASN A 256 -23.00 -14.51 -20.74
CA ASN A 256 -23.35 -13.26 -20.09
C ASN A 256 -22.07 -12.48 -19.76
N VAL A 257 -22.14 -11.15 -19.77
CA VAL A 257 -21.01 -10.26 -19.47
C VAL A 257 -21.35 -9.37 -18.29
N ALA A 258 -20.40 -9.15 -17.39
CA ALA A 258 -20.54 -8.22 -16.27
C ALA A 258 -19.41 -7.19 -16.30
N ILE A 259 -19.75 -5.90 -16.43
CA ILE A 259 -18.84 -4.77 -16.26
C ILE A 259 -18.86 -4.37 -14.80
N ILE A 260 -17.72 -4.47 -14.12
CA ILE A 260 -17.60 -4.31 -12.68
C ILE A 260 -16.61 -3.20 -12.34
N GLY A 261 -16.99 -2.32 -11.41
CA GLY A 261 -16.12 -1.28 -10.87
C GLY A 261 -16.85 -0.29 -9.96
N SER A 262 -16.10 0.58 -9.28
CA SER A 262 -16.57 1.62 -8.35
C SER A 262 -17.56 2.60 -9.00
N LEU A 263 -18.28 3.39 -8.20
CA LEU A 263 -19.18 4.42 -8.72
C LEU A 263 -18.48 5.41 -9.66
N ARG A 264 -19.21 5.96 -10.63
CA ARG A 264 -18.73 6.97 -11.60
C ARG A 264 -17.46 6.62 -12.39
N THR A 265 -17.21 5.34 -12.64
CA THR A 265 -16.08 4.84 -13.46
C THR A 265 -16.36 4.77 -14.97
N GLY A 266 -17.46 5.38 -15.45
CA GLY A 266 -17.86 5.34 -16.86
C GLY A 266 -18.50 4.03 -17.33
N LYS A 267 -18.83 3.10 -16.42
CA LYS A 267 -19.41 1.78 -16.77
C LYS A 267 -20.68 1.86 -17.61
N SER A 268 -21.58 2.78 -17.29
CA SER A 268 -22.83 3.00 -18.03
C SER A 268 -22.57 3.54 -19.45
N THR A 269 -21.52 4.34 -19.63
CA THR A 269 -21.06 4.74 -20.97
C THR A 269 -20.54 3.54 -21.77
N ILE A 270 -19.74 2.68 -21.14
CA ILE A 270 -19.23 1.45 -21.77
C ILE A 270 -20.39 0.51 -22.14
N SER A 271 -21.42 0.40 -21.28
CA SER A 271 -22.57 -0.46 -21.53
C SER A 271 -23.39 0.02 -22.73
N GLU A 272 -23.60 1.32 -22.88
CA GLU A 272 -24.29 1.90 -24.04
C GLU A 272 -23.46 1.73 -25.33
N LEU A 273 -22.12 1.86 -25.27
CA LEU A 273 -21.26 1.55 -26.42
C LEU A 273 -21.37 0.08 -26.84
N ILE A 274 -21.41 -0.85 -25.88
CA ILE A 274 -21.61 -2.28 -26.15
C ILE A 274 -23.00 -2.52 -26.71
N LYS A 275 -24.04 -1.92 -26.16
CA LYS A 275 -25.42 -2.06 -26.63
C LYS A 275 -25.58 -1.54 -28.06
N LYS A 276 -25.00 -0.38 -28.37
CA LYS A 276 -24.94 0.17 -29.73
C LYS A 276 -24.22 -0.80 -30.66
N ARG A 277 -23.03 -1.27 -30.27
CA ARG A 277 -22.24 -2.21 -31.08
C ARG A 277 -22.91 -3.56 -31.28
N ALA A 278 -23.65 -4.05 -30.29
CA ALA A 278 -24.45 -5.27 -30.39
C ALA A 278 -25.60 -5.08 -31.38
N LYS A 279 -26.29 -3.93 -31.33
CA LYS A 279 -27.34 -3.56 -32.28
C LYS A 279 -26.81 -3.45 -33.71
N ASP A 280 -25.65 -2.83 -33.91
CA ASP A 280 -24.99 -2.75 -35.24
C ASP A 280 -24.71 -4.15 -35.82
N HIS A 281 -24.43 -5.10 -34.93
CA HIS A 281 -24.25 -6.51 -35.26
C HIS A 281 -25.56 -7.34 -35.27
N LYS A 282 -26.73 -6.70 -35.17
CA LYS A 282 -28.05 -7.35 -35.05
C LYS A 282 -28.12 -8.41 -33.93
N LEU A 283 -27.36 -8.20 -32.85
CA LEU A 283 -27.36 -9.06 -31.67
C LEU A 283 -28.30 -8.48 -30.61
N GLU A 284 -29.37 -9.19 -30.30
CA GLU A 284 -30.27 -8.84 -29.20
C GLU A 284 -29.61 -9.16 -27.86
N ILE A 285 -29.46 -8.13 -27.01
CA ILE A 285 -28.96 -8.26 -25.65
C ILE A 285 -29.85 -7.49 -24.68
N SER A 286 -29.94 -7.95 -23.44
CA SER A 286 -30.56 -7.17 -22.36
C SER A 286 -29.49 -6.54 -21.48
N VAL A 287 -29.57 -5.23 -21.28
CA VAL A 287 -28.68 -4.50 -20.36
C VAL A 287 -29.36 -4.35 -19.02
N ILE A 288 -28.64 -4.67 -17.94
CA ILE A 288 -29.08 -4.51 -16.56
C ILE A 288 -28.06 -3.64 -15.88
N ASP A 289 -28.42 -2.37 -15.76
CA ASP A 289 -27.56 -1.34 -15.18
C ASP A 289 -28.12 -0.91 -13.83
N TYR A 290 -27.28 -0.96 -12.80
CA TYR A 290 -27.65 -0.44 -11.48
C TYR A 290 -27.91 1.08 -11.53
N HIS A 291 -27.28 1.79 -12.48
CA HIS A 291 -27.43 3.22 -12.69
C HIS A 291 -27.23 3.58 -14.16
N ASN A 292 -28.32 3.84 -14.88
CA ASN A 292 -28.28 4.10 -16.32
C ASN A 292 -27.81 5.53 -16.66
N THR A 293 -27.62 5.82 -17.94
CA THR A 293 -27.15 7.13 -18.42
C THR A 293 -28.17 8.27 -18.26
N ASN A 294 -29.42 7.97 -17.92
CA ASN A 294 -30.46 8.95 -17.60
C ASN A 294 -30.52 9.26 -16.09
N ASN A 295 -29.54 8.78 -15.32
CA ASN A 295 -29.48 8.86 -13.86
C ASN A 295 -30.61 8.10 -13.13
N GLU A 296 -31.17 7.06 -13.73
CA GLU A 296 -32.16 6.20 -13.09
C GLU A 296 -31.48 4.97 -12.48
N TYR A 297 -31.91 4.59 -11.28
CA TYR A 297 -31.39 3.46 -10.54
C TYR A 297 -32.24 2.19 -10.73
N THR A 298 -31.59 1.04 -10.77
CA THR A 298 -32.26 -0.27 -10.71
C THR A 298 -31.99 -0.91 -9.36
N SER A 299 -33.05 -1.27 -8.63
CA SER A 299 -32.90 -1.86 -7.30
C SER A 299 -32.36 -3.29 -7.30
N LEU A 300 -31.76 -3.65 -6.17
CA LEU A 300 -31.10 -4.93 -5.93
C LEU A 300 -31.97 -6.14 -6.26
N GLU A 301 -33.25 -6.11 -5.87
CA GLU A 301 -34.21 -7.18 -6.15
C GLU A 301 -34.51 -7.31 -7.66
N LYS A 302 -34.67 -6.18 -8.36
CA LYS A 302 -34.89 -6.17 -9.82
C LYS A 302 -33.68 -6.71 -10.57
N ILE A 303 -32.47 -6.38 -10.12
CA ILE A 303 -31.23 -6.93 -10.70
C ILE A 303 -31.17 -8.44 -10.46
N TYR A 304 -31.47 -8.92 -9.24
CA TYR A 304 -31.40 -10.34 -8.90
C TYR A 304 -32.41 -11.20 -9.68
N ASN A 305 -33.65 -10.73 -9.84
CA ASN A 305 -34.73 -11.49 -10.48
C ASN A 305 -34.66 -11.54 -12.02
N SER A 306 -33.57 -11.04 -12.61
CA SER A 306 -33.43 -10.91 -14.05
C SER A 306 -32.97 -12.21 -14.75
N ASN A 307 -33.93 -13.07 -15.07
CA ASN A 307 -33.67 -14.29 -15.85
C ASN A 307 -33.78 -14.02 -17.36
N LYS A 308 -32.70 -13.50 -17.95
CA LYS A 308 -32.58 -13.33 -19.40
C LYS A 308 -31.36 -14.07 -19.95
N SER A 309 -31.43 -14.51 -21.20
CA SER A 309 -30.26 -15.02 -21.93
C SER A 309 -29.50 -13.85 -22.57
N LYS A 310 -28.16 -13.93 -22.60
CA LYS A 310 -27.26 -12.88 -23.16
C LYS A 310 -27.44 -11.51 -22.50
N VAL A 311 -27.16 -11.48 -21.19
CA VAL A 311 -27.27 -10.29 -20.36
C VAL A 311 -25.94 -9.55 -20.26
N LEU A 312 -25.98 -8.23 -20.37
CA LEU A 312 -24.90 -7.33 -19.99
C LEU A 312 -25.24 -6.70 -18.63
N TYR A 313 -24.57 -7.16 -17.58
CA TYR A 313 -24.66 -6.58 -16.24
C TYR A 313 -23.69 -5.42 -16.10
N VAL A 314 -24.13 -4.34 -15.49
CA VAL A 314 -23.30 -3.20 -15.09
C VAL A 314 -23.44 -3.09 -13.58
N LEU A 315 -22.37 -3.34 -12.84
CA LEU A 315 -22.44 -3.54 -11.39
C LEU A 315 -21.29 -2.86 -10.66
N THR A 316 -21.53 -2.51 -9.40
CA THR A 316 -20.47 -2.21 -8.45
C THR A 316 -19.80 -3.49 -7.93
N ASN A 317 -18.63 -3.35 -7.31
CA ASN A 317 -17.85 -4.48 -6.79
C ASN A 317 -18.61 -5.26 -5.71
N ASP A 318 -19.33 -4.56 -4.82
CA ASP A 318 -20.18 -5.10 -3.76
C ASP A 318 -21.42 -5.83 -4.32
N LEU A 319 -22.10 -5.30 -5.33
CA LEU A 319 -23.23 -6.00 -5.98
C LEU A 319 -22.78 -7.28 -6.66
N ALA A 320 -21.67 -7.24 -7.40
CA ALA A 320 -21.18 -8.41 -8.11
C ALA A 320 -20.83 -9.58 -7.18
N LYS A 321 -20.37 -9.28 -5.96
CA LYS A 321 -20.16 -10.29 -4.91
C LYS A 321 -21.47 -10.76 -4.30
N THR A 322 -22.36 -9.83 -3.95
CA THR A 322 -23.65 -10.09 -3.32
C THR A 322 -24.55 -10.99 -4.17
N LEU A 323 -24.60 -10.72 -5.48
CA LEU A 323 -25.48 -11.41 -6.42
C LEU A 323 -24.92 -12.74 -6.95
N GLY A 324 -23.61 -12.99 -6.80
CA GLY A 324 -22.99 -14.24 -7.24
C GLY A 324 -23.13 -14.55 -8.73
N ILE A 325 -23.25 -13.52 -9.59
CA ILE A 325 -23.60 -13.70 -11.01
C ILE A 325 -22.55 -14.51 -11.77
N ASN A 326 -23.02 -15.54 -12.49
CA ASN A 326 -22.23 -16.34 -13.41
C ASN A 326 -22.13 -15.65 -14.79
N ALA A 327 -21.14 -14.78 -14.94
CA ALA A 327 -20.87 -14.02 -16.16
C ALA A 327 -19.37 -13.83 -16.39
N PHE A 328 -18.97 -13.51 -17.62
CA PHE A 328 -17.62 -13.07 -17.95
C PHE A 328 -17.40 -11.67 -17.36
N LYS A 329 -16.49 -11.57 -16.39
CA LYS A 329 -16.25 -10.34 -15.60
C LYS A 329 -15.18 -9.45 -16.24
N ILE A 330 -15.53 -8.20 -16.52
CA ILE A 330 -14.62 -7.15 -17.00
C ILE A 330 -14.51 -6.08 -15.91
N TYR A 331 -13.31 -5.90 -15.36
CA TYR A 331 -13.05 -4.90 -14.31
C TYR A 331 -12.51 -3.59 -14.90
N VAL A 332 -13.13 -2.45 -14.58
CA VAL A 332 -12.83 -1.16 -15.22
C VAL A 332 -12.10 -0.12 -14.35
N ASP A 333 -11.96 -0.35 -13.04
CA ASP A 333 -11.43 0.64 -12.08
C ASP A 333 -10.06 1.23 -12.47
N ARG A 334 -9.16 0.40 -13.02
CA ARG A 334 -7.81 0.83 -13.42
C ARG A 334 -7.76 1.58 -14.76
N ARG A 335 -8.84 1.54 -15.54
CA ARG A 335 -8.90 2.11 -16.90
C ARG A 335 -9.24 3.58 -16.91
N TYR A 336 -10.18 3.96 -16.06
CA TYR A 336 -10.68 5.32 -15.93
C TYR A 336 -9.62 6.29 -15.34
N ILE A 337 -8.75 5.79 -14.44
CA ILE A 337 -7.62 6.58 -13.92
C ILE A 337 -6.68 7.04 -15.04
N TYR A 338 -6.47 6.23 -16.08
CA TYR A 338 -5.55 6.56 -17.17
C TYR A 338 -6.12 7.56 -18.18
N SER A 339 -7.43 7.53 -18.45
CA SER A 339 -8.07 8.52 -19.33
C SER A 339 -8.01 9.91 -18.68
N LEU A 340 -8.16 9.97 -17.36
CA LEU A 340 -8.09 11.21 -16.59
C LEU A 340 -6.65 11.68 -16.31
N SER A 341 -5.69 10.77 -16.09
CA SER A 341 -4.28 11.12 -15.75
C SER A 341 -3.45 11.60 -16.95
N ARG A 342 -4.04 11.73 -18.14
CA ARG A 342 -3.34 12.25 -19.32
C ARG A 342 -3.05 13.74 -19.21
N ASP A 343 -3.86 14.44 -18.40
CA ASP A 343 -3.56 15.77 -17.92
C ASP A 343 -3.14 15.67 -16.45
N LYS A 344 -2.02 16.35 -16.12
CA LYS A 344 -1.48 16.65 -14.79
C LYS A 344 -0.55 15.59 -14.14
N GLY A 345 0.69 16.04 -13.92
CA GLY A 345 1.79 15.31 -13.30
C GLY A 345 1.68 15.20 -11.79
N LEU A 346 0.80 14.35 -11.29
CA LEU A 346 0.72 14.00 -9.87
C LEU A 346 0.92 12.51 -9.67
N THR A 347 2.16 12.14 -9.39
CA THR A 347 2.49 10.89 -8.68
C THR A 347 2.35 11.19 -7.19
N LEU A 348 1.13 11.06 -6.67
CA LEU A 348 0.84 11.29 -5.26
C LEU A 348 1.37 10.13 -4.40
N ARG A 349 2.16 10.45 -3.37
CA ARG A 349 2.26 9.61 -2.16
C ARG A 349 1.02 9.94 -1.35
N LEU A 350 0.14 8.97 -1.20
CA LEU A 350 -1.20 9.16 -0.66
C LEU A 350 -1.21 8.86 0.86
N ASP A 351 -1.79 9.78 1.62
CA ASP A 351 -2.20 9.67 3.03
C ASP A 351 -3.16 8.47 3.24
N GLU A 352 -3.14 7.85 4.41
CA GLU A 352 -4.04 6.73 4.77
C GLU A 352 -5.53 7.08 4.62
N ARG A 353 -5.91 8.36 4.79
CA ARG A 353 -7.27 8.87 4.53
C ARG A 353 -7.75 8.65 3.10
N ILE A 354 -6.83 8.44 2.16
CA ILE A 354 -7.11 8.30 0.73
C ILE A 354 -7.36 6.83 0.34
N THR A 355 -7.03 5.87 1.22
CA THR A 355 -7.23 4.44 0.94
C THR A 355 -8.70 4.05 0.73
N SER A 356 -9.65 4.87 1.21
CA SER A 356 -11.09 4.66 1.04
C SER A 356 -11.69 5.30 -0.22
N ILE A 357 -11.02 6.28 -0.83
CA ILE A 357 -11.55 7.02 -1.99
C ILE A 357 -10.97 6.42 -3.27
N PRO A 358 -11.82 6.03 -4.24
CA PRO A 358 -11.32 5.67 -5.56
C PRO A 358 -10.56 6.83 -6.21
N MET A 359 -9.32 6.59 -6.67
CA MET A 359 -8.43 7.62 -7.25
C MET A 359 -9.09 8.50 -8.32
N HIS A 360 -10.06 7.97 -9.07
CA HIS A 360 -10.72 8.75 -10.09
C HIS A 360 -11.62 9.86 -9.56
N TYR A 361 -12.17 9.73 -8.35
CA TYR A 361 -12.87 10.85 -7.69
C TYR A 361 -11.90 12.00 -7.44
N ILE A 362 -10.69 11.70 -6.95
CA ILE A 362 -9.63 12.70 -6.72
C ILE A 362 -9.27 13.42 -8.02
N ILE A 363 -9.18 12.70 -9.13
CA ILE A 363 -8.86 13.32 -10.42
C ILE A 363 -10.04 14.14 -10.97
N MET A 364 -11.28 13.66 -10.81
CA MET A 364 -12.49 14.39 -11.26
C MET A 364 -12.68 15.72 -10.53
N TYR A 365 -12.36 15.77 -9.23
CA TYR A 365 -12.51 16.95 -8.37
C TYR A 365 -11.18 17.66 -8.10
N GLN A 366 -10.24 17.54 -9.04
CA GLN A 366 -8.92 18.11 -8.86
C GLN A 366 -8.93 19.64 -8.93
N THR A 367 -8.50 20.26 -7.85
CA THR A 367 -8.25 21.71 -7.74
C THR A 367 -6.74 21.99 -7.71
N ASP A 368 -6.37 23.27 -7.64
CA ASP A 368 -4.96 23.68 -7.50
C ASP A 368 -4.40 23.37 -6.09
N ASN A 369 -5.27 23.07 -5.12
CA ASN A 369 -4.92 22.74 -3.75
C ASN A 369 -5.31 21.29 -3.42
N ILE A 370 -4.36 20.52 -2.89
CA ILE A 370 -4.54 19.10 -2.61
C ILE A 370 -5.58 18.80 -1.50
N GLU A 371 -5.67 19.66 -0.49
CA GLU A 371 -6.58 19.48 0.62
C GLU A 371 -8.03 19.79 0.21
N SER A 372 -8.24 20.86 -0.56
CA SER A 372 -9.54 21.13 -1.18
C SER A 372 -9.93 20.02 -2.16
N THR A 373 -8.99 19.54 -2.99
CA THR A 373 -9.22 18.39 -3.89
C THR A 373 -9.70 17.16 -3.11
N LEU A 374 -9.05 16.84 -1.99
CA LEU A 374 -9.39 15.68 -1.17
C LEU A 374 -10.74 15.84 -0.48
N ASN A 375 -11.02 17.02 0.08
CA ASN A 375 -12.29 17.30 0.74
C ASN A 375 -13.47 17.26 -0.24
N GLU A 376 -13.35 17.91 -1.39
CA GLU A 376 -14.37 17.86 -2.44
C GLU A 376 -14.58 16.45 -2.97
N ALA A 377 -13.50 15.70 -3.22
CA ALA A 377 -13.59 14.31 -3.66
C ALA A 377 -14.27 13.42 -2.61
N LEU A 378 -13.99 13.62 -1.32
CA LEU A 378 -14.63 12.89 -0.21
C LEU A 378 -16.12 13.19 -0.11
N GLU A 379 -16.49 14.47 -0.10
CA GLU A 379 -17.89 14.89 0.03
C GLU A 379 -18.74 14.34 -1.12
N ASN A 380 -18.26 14.50 -2.35
CA ASN A 380 -18.95 13.98 -3.53
C ASN A 380 -19.02 12.45 -3.52
N PHE A 381 -17.95 11.77 -3.12
CA PHE A 381 -17.92 10.32 -3.02
C PHE A 381 -18.96 9.81 -2.02
N TYR A 382 -19.03 10.37 -0.81
CA TYR A 382 -20.01 9.95 0.19
C TYR A 382 -21.45 10.26 -0.23
N ALA A 383 -21.70 11.42 -0.83
CA ALA A 383 -23.02 11.76 -1.35
C ALA A 383 -23.48 10.79 -2.45
N ASP A 384 -22.61 10.49 -3.42
CA ASP A 384 -22.89 9.51 -4.47
C ASP A 384 -23.10 8.11 -3.94
N TYR A 385 -22.27 7.70 -2.97
CA TYR A 385 -22.35 6.38 -2.37
C TYR A 385 -23.64 6.21 -1.58
N TRP A 386 -24.07 7.23 -0.83
CA TRP A 386 -25.36 7.21 -0.15
C TRP A 386 -26.53 7.16 -1.13
N ASN A 387 -26.51 7.99 -2.18
CA ASN A 387 -27.53 7.96 -3.23
C ASN A 387 -27.64 6.56 -3.86
N TYR A 388 -26.50 5.93 -4.11
CA TYR A 388 -26.45 4.55 -4.57
C TYR A 388 -27.07 3.57 -3.54
N ILE A 389 -26.69 3.66 -2.27
CA ILE A 389 -27.24 2.79 -1.21
C ILE A 389 -28.75 2.93 -1.12
N TYR A 390 -29.25 4.16 -1.01
CA TYR A 390 -30.67 4.42 -0.87
C TYR A 390 -31.47 3.88 -2.06
N ASN A 391 -31.06 4.22 -3.29
CA ASN A 391 -31.83 3.87 -4.47
C ASN A 391 -31.66 2.40 -4.91
N VAL A 392 -30.47 1.82 -4.74
CA VAL A 392 -30.20 0.45 -5.22
C VAL A 392 -30.41 -0.58 -4.12
N ILE A 393 -29.86 -0.37 -2.93
CA ILE A 393 -29.89 -1.36 -1.85
C ILE A 393 -31.21 -1.29 -1.10
N PHE A 394 -31.66 -0.08 -0.76
CA PHE A 394 -32.93 0.14 -0.08
C PHE A 394 -34.10 0.44 -1.03
N ASP A 395 -33.92 0.31 -2.35
CA ASP A 395 -34.99 0.40 -3.36
C ASP A 395 -35.79 1.71 -3.28
N SER A 396 -35.12 2.81 -2.90
CA SER A 396 -35.72 4.12 -2.66
C SER A 396 -36.88 4.11 -1.66
N ASP A 397 -36.87 3.16 -0.71
CA ASP A 397 -37.90 3.00 0.32
C ASP A 397 -37.34 3.35 1.72
N PRO A 398 -37.73 4.50 2.30
CA PRO A 398 -37.34 4.89 3.65
C PRO A 398 -37.75 3.88 4.73
N ASN A 399 -38.82 3.10 4.51
CA ASN A 399 -39.21 2.06 5.46
C ASN A 399 -38.21 0.91 5.49
N LYS A 400 -37.59 0.57 4.34
CA LYS A 400 -36.50 -0.42 4.33
C LYS A 400 -35.34 0.10 5.17
N ILE A 401 -34.98 1.38 5.10
CA ILE A 401 -33.95 1.95 6.01
C ILE A 401 -34.32 1.70 7.47
N LEU A 402 -35.55 2.05 7.88
CA LEU A 402 -36.03 1.79 9.25
C LEU A 402 -35.95 0.31 9.66
N TRP A 403 -36.30 -0.61 8.75
CA TRP A 403 -36.26 -2.04 9.04
C TRP A 403 -34.85 -2.62 9.16
N TYR A 404 -33.84 -1.97 8.57
CA TYR A 404 -32.43 -2.37 8.64
C TYR A 404 -31.57 -1.41 9.48
N SER A 405 -32.19 -0.40 10.12
CA SER A 405 -31.51 0.62 10.91
C SER A 405 -30.60 0.08 12.01
N PRO A 406 -30.90 -1.05 12.70
CA PRO A 406 -29.98 -1.60 13.69
C PRO A 406 -28.66 -2.09 13.10
N ILE A 407 -28.68 -2.70 11.91
CA ILE A 407 -27.46 -3.12 11.21
C ILE A 407 -26.75 -1.91 10.63
N LEU A 408 -27.51 -0.95 10.07
CA LEU A 408 -26.95 0.27 9.52
C LEU A 408 -26.20 1.09 10.60
N ALA A 409 -26.74 1.19 11.82
CA ALA A 409 -26.08 1.84 12.96
C ALA A 409 -24.78 1.12 13.39
N VAL A 410 -24.79 -0.22 13.40
CA VAL A 410 -23.57 -1.00 13.65
C VAL A 410 -22.54 -0.73 12.55
N TYR A 411 -22.95 -0.69 11.29
CA TYR A 411 -22.05 -0.40 10.18
C TYR A 411 -21.50 1.03 10.26
N ASP A 412 -22.33 2.04 10.52
CA ASP A 412 -21.92 3.45 10.60
C ASP A 412 -20.90 3.67 11.75
N LYS A 413 -21.09 2.99 12.90
CA LYS A 413 -20.15 3.06 14.03
C LYS A 413 -18.78 2.42 13.72
N TYR A 414 -18.75 1.29 12.99
CA TYR A 414 -17.52 0.48 12.85
C TYR A 414 -16.90 0.46 11.45
N ASN A 415 -17.64 0.86 10.41
CA ASN A 415 -17.24 0.86 9.00
C ASN A 415 -16.67 -0.48 8.49
N ILE A 416 -17.22 -1.59 8.97
CA ILE A 416 -16.74 -2.95 8.66
C ILE A 416 -17.92 -3.81 8.19
N PRO A 417 -17.74 -4.63 7.12
CA PRO A 417 -18.77 -5.55 6.68
C PRO A 417 -19.22 -6.48 7.80
N ILE A 418 -20.54 -6.68 7.89
CA ILE A 418 -21.17 -7.43 8.99
C ILE A 418 -21.59 -8.81 8.45
N PRO A 419 -21.10 -9.92 9.02
CA PRO A 419 -21.46 -11.26 8.58
C PRO A 419 -22.98 -11.49 8.56
N VAL A 420 -23.49 -12.19 7.54
CA VAL A 420 -24.93 -12.39 7.29
C VAL A 420 -25.66 -12.93 8.52
N ARG A 421 -25.09 -13.93 9.20
CA ARG A 421 -25.71 -14.56 10.38
C ARG A 421 -25.76 -13.60 11.58
N ILE A 422 -24.72 -12.79 11.78
CA ILE A 422 -24.72 -11.74 12.81
C ILE A 422 -25.76 -10.66 12.47
N SER A 423 -25.80 -10.20 11.22
CA SER A 423 -26.81 -9.25 10.74
C SER A 423 -28.22 -9.78 11.00
N ALA A 424 -28.47 -11.06 10.72
CA ALA A 424 -29.76 -11.68 10.99
C ALA A 424 -30.12 -11.68 12.50
N LEU A 425 -29.16 -11.98 13.37
CA LEU A 425 -29.36 -11.96 14.82
C LEU A 425 -29.61 -10.54 15.36
N ILE A 426 -28.89 -9.54 14.84
CA ILE A 426 -29.11 -8.12 15.19
C ILE A 426 -30.58 -7.75 14.93
N LEU A 427 -31.10 -8.03 13.72
CA LEU A 427 -32.48 -7.70 13.38
C LEU A 427 -33.52 -8.44 14.23
N LYS A 428 -33.28 -9.74 14.52
CA LYS A 428 -34.16 -10.53 15.38
C LYS A 428 -34.22 -9.95 16.80
N ASN A 429 -33.07 -9.60 17.38
CA ASN A 429 -32.98 -8.99 18.71
C ASN A 429 -33.59 -7.58 18.77
N SER A 430 -33.64 -6.87 17.64
CA SER A 430 -34.33 -5.59 17.51
C SER A 430 -35.84 -5.71 17.22
N GLY A 431 -36.41 -6.92 17.28
CA GLY A 431 -37.86 -7.15 17.19
C GLY A 431 -38.39 -7.50 15.79
N ARG A 432 -37.53 -7.62 14.77
CA ARG A 432 -37.96 -7.99 13.41
C ARG A 432 -38.26 -9.49 13.33
N LYS A 433 -39.51 -9.82 13.01
CA LYS A 433 -39.96 -11.21 12.76
C LYS A 433 -39.61 -11.62 11.32
N ASN A 434 -39.35 -12.91 11.10
CA ASN A 434 -39.10 -13.52 9.78
C ASN A 434 -37.83 -13.05 9.03
N VAL A 435 -36.70 -12.92 9.73
CA VAL A 435 -35.41 -12.62 9.10
C VAL A 435 -34.81 -13.87 8.45
N ASN A 436 -34.52 -13.81 7.15
CA ASN A 436 -33.96 -14.91 6.35
C ASN A 436 -32.49 -14.62 6.00
N GLU A 437 -31.58 -15.59 6.21
CA GLU A 437 -30.16 -15.44 5.84
C GLU A 437 -29.93 -15.34 4.31
N ASN A 438 -30.93 -15.70 3.50
CA ASN A 438 -30.87 -15.50 2.05
C ASN A 438 -31.19 -14.07 1.60
N ASP A 439 -31.58 -13.19 2.51
CA ASP A 439 -31.85 -11.78 2.25
C ASP A 439 -30.64 -11.09 1.59
N LEU A 440 -30.90 -10.47 0.44
CA LEU A 440 -29.88 -9.81 -0.38
C LEU A 440 -29.27 -8.58 0.32
N ILE A 441 -30.02 -7.88 1.17
CA ILE A 441 -29.52 -6.73 1.92
C ILE A 441 -28.53 -7.20 3.01
N LEU A 442 -28.81 -8.33 3.68
CA LEU A 442 -27.86 -8.91 4.64
C LEU A 442 -26.58 -9.38 3.95
N LYS A 443 -26.70 -10.03 2.79
CA LYS A 443 -25.56 -10.41 1.94
C LYS A 443 -24.79 -9.18 1.42
N TRP A 444 -25.47 -8.07 1.19
CA TRP A 444 -24.82 -6.82 0.82
C TRP A 444 -24.00 -6.25 1.99
N PHE A 445 -24.56 -6.18 3.21
CA PHE A 445 -23.81 -5.74 4.39
C PHE A 445 -22.58 -6.61 4.69
N SER A 446 -22.61 -7.91 4.36
CA SER A 446 -21.43 -8.78 4.50
C SER A 446 -20.36 -8.56 3.44
N ASN A 447 -20.71 -7.93 2.31
CA ASN A 447 -19.82 -7.68 1.18
C ASN A 447 -19.43 -6.21 1.01
N CYS A 448 -20.11 -5.28 1.71
CA CYS A 448 -19.83 -3.84 1.67
C CYS A 448 -18.57 -3.54 2.47
N ASN A 449 -17.52 -3.14 1.77
CA ASN A 449 -16.19 -2.91 2.30
C ASN A 449 -15.67 -1.50 1.98
N ILE A 450 -16.57 -0.60 1.59
CA ILE A 450 -16.30 0.82 1.39
C ILE A 450 -16.84 1.55 2.62
N PRO A 451 -16.00 2.24 3.41
CA PRO A 451 -16.49 3.05 4.51
C PRO A 451 -17.33 4.19 3.96
N PHE A 452 -18.49 4.47 4.57
CA PHE A 452 -19.36 5.57 4.19
C PHE A 452 -20.03 6.15 5.42
N LYS A 453 -20.33 7.46 5.38
CA LYS A 453 -21.11 8.12 6.41
C LYS A 453 -22.58 8.10 6.03
N VAL A 454 -23.43 7.70 6.96
CA VAL A 454 -24.88 7.88 6.79
C VAL A 454 -25.21 9.36 6.99
N PRO A 455 -25.82 10.06 6.02
CA PRO A 455 -26.23 11.45 6.22
C PRO A 455 -27.33 11.49 7.30
N LYS A 456 -27.34 12.54 8.12
CA LYS A 456 -28.43 12.75 9.08
C LYS A 456 -29.55 13.51 8.39
N SER A 457 -30.69 12.84 8.19
CA SER A 457 -31.82 13.41 7.47
C SER A 457 -33.12 12.76 7.92
N GLU A 458 -34.11 13.59 8.21
CA GLU A 458 -35.50 13.18 8.46
C GLU A 458 -36.11 12.52 7.21
N ASP A 459 -35.74 12.98 6.01
CA ASP A 459 -36.24 12.43 4.73
C ASP A 459 -35.89 10.95 4.55
N TYR A 460 -34.76 10.52 5.13
CA TYR A 460 -34.31 9.13 5.11
C TYR A 460 -34.52 8.38 6.44
N TYR A 461 -35.10 9.03 7.46
CA TYR A 461 -35.21 8.55 8.85
C TYR A 461 -33.87 8.12 9.49
N THR A 462 -32.79 8.75 9.04
CA THR A 462 -31.41 8.41 9.43
C THR A 462 -30.95 9.19 10.66
N ASP A 463 -31.64 10.28 10.98
CA ASP A 463 -31.57 10.99 12.26
C ASP A 463 -31.87 10.07 13.46
N SER A 464 -32.77 9.09 13.29
CA SER A 464 -33.11 8.12 14.32
C SER A 464 -31.96 7.18 14.74
N LEU A 465 -30.90 7.08 13.93
CA LEU A 465 -29.78 6.16 14.20
C LEU A 465 -29.01 6.51 15.48
N ASP A 466 -28.93 7.80 15.84
CA ASP A 466 -28.25 8.24 17.07
C ASP A 466 -28.93 7.71 18.34
N SER A 467 -30.22 7.36 18.27
CA SER A 467 -30.97 6.77 19.38
C SER A 467 -30.69 5.27 19.59
N ILE A 468 -30.03 4.62 18.62
CA ILE A 468 -29.76 3.19 18.64
C ILE A 468 -28.51 2.92 19.48
N ASN A 469 -28.68 2.26 20.64
CA ASN A 469 -27.57 1.81 21.45
C ASN A 469 -26.90 0.56 20.84
N VAL A 470 -25.90 0.80 19.99
CA VAL A 470 -25.12 -0.25 19.30
C VAL A 470 -24.48 -1.24 20.29
N GLU A 471 -23.97 -0.77 21.43
CA GLU A 471 -23.28 -1.63 22.41
C GLU A 471 -24.25 -2.61 23.07
N LYS A 472 -25.46 -2.15 23.38
CA LYS A 472 -26.54 -3.00 23.91
C LYS A 472 -26.96 -4.05 22.88
N ILE A 473 -27.05 -3.69 21.60
CA ILE A 473 -27.36 -4.65 20.53
C ILE A 473 -26.29 -5.73 20.45
N LEU A 474 -25.01 -5.34 20.38
CA LEU A 474 -23.91 -6.31 20.30
C LEU A 474 -23.86 -7.20 21.55
N ALA A 475 -24.10 -6.64 22.74
CA ALA A 475 -24.12 -7.40 23.99
C ALA A 475 -25.27 -8.43 24.05
N ASN A 476 -26.45 -8.11 23.50
CA ASN A 476 -27.58 -9.04 23.42
C ASN A 476 -27.30 -10.19 22.44
N VAL A 477 -26.78 -9.86 21.25
CA VAL A 477 -26.39 -10.87 20.25
C VAL A 477 -25.26 -11.76 20.78
N ALA A 478 -24.30 -11.17 21.51
CA ALA A 478 -23.23 -11.92 22.15
C ALA A 478 -23.76 -12.87 23.23
N GLU A 479 -24.78 -12.47 23.99
CA GLU A 479 -25.44 -13.35 24.96
C GLU A 479 -26.07 -14.57 24.27
N GLU A 480 -26.79 -14.35 23.15
CA GLU A 480 -27.38 -15.45 22.37
C GLU A 480 -26.32 -16.43 21.84
N ILE A 481 -25.23 -15.91 21.25
CA ILE A 481 -24.12 -16.73 20.76
C ILE A 481 -23.41 -17.45 21.91
N SER A 482 -23.25 -16.80 23.06
CA SER A 482 -22.58 -17.39 24.23
C SER A 482 -23.31 -18.61 24.79
N LYS A 483 -24.65 -18.66 24.69
CA LYS A 483 -25.46 -19.82 25.11
C LYS A 483 -25.17 -21.07 24.28
N GLU A 484 -24.70 -20.92 23.04
CA GLU A 484 -24.31 -22.02 22.17
C GLU A 484 -22.84 -22.46 22.37
N ILE A 485 -22.05 -21.70 23.14
CA ILE A 485 -20.65 -22.00 23.45
C ILE A 485 -20.61 -22.71 24.80
N ASN A 486 -20.65 -24.04 24.77
CA ASN A 486 -20.88 -24.88 25.94
C ASN A 486 -19.68 -25.72 26.40
N ASN A 487 -18.52 -25.60 25.74
CA ASN A 487 -17.33 -26.38 26.09
C ASN A 487 -16.06 -25.52 26.19
N GLU A 488 -15.13 -25.99 27.00
CA GLU A 488 -13.89 -25.27 27.32
C GLU A 488 -13.00 -25.06 26.08
N THR A 489 -12.96 -26.03 25.16
CA THR A 489 -12.14 -25.94 23.93
C THR A 489 -12.58 -24.81 23.00
N MET A 490 -13.88 -24.49 22.98
CA MET A 490 -14.41 -23.38 22.19
C MET A 490 -14.07 -22.04 22.83
N ILE A 491 -14.12 -21.94 24.15
CA ILE A 491 -13.70 -20.74 24.90
C ILE A 491 -12.22 -20.45 24.64
N ASP A 492 -11.36 -21.48 24.76
CA ASP A 492 -9.93 -21.39 24.45
C ASP A 492 -9.70 -20.88 23.02
N SER A 493 -10.45 -21.43 22.05
CA SER A 493 -10.34 -21.03 20.65
C SER A 493 -10.72 -19.56 20.43
N ILE A 494 -11.76 -19.06 21.10
CA ILE A 494 -12.19 -17.66 20.96
C ILE A 494 -11.15 -16.72 21.57
N LEU A 495 -10.64 -17.03 22.77
CA LEU A 495 -9.57 -16.24 23.40
C LEU A 495 -8.29 -16.23 22.56
N ASN A 496 -7.93 -17.37 21.96
CA ASN A 496 -6.80 -17.48 21.04
C ASN A 496 -6.98 -16.60 19.79
N ILE A 497 -8.17 -16.64 19.16
CA ILE A 497 -8.47 -15.78 18.00
C ILE A 497 -8.42 -14.31 18.39
N LEU A 498 -9.05 -13.94 19.51
CA LEU A 498 -9.06 -12.55 19.99
C LEU A 498 -7.65 -12.06 20.29
N SER A 499 -6.80 -12.87 20.92
CA SER A 499 -5.41 -12.53 21.22
C SER A 499 -4.58 -12.39 19.95
N TYR A 500 -4.75 -13.31 18.98
CA TYR A 500 -4.09 -13.21 17.67
C TYR A 500 -4.49 -11.94 16.92
N LEU A 501 -5.76 -11.53 17.00
CA LEU A 501 -6.25 -10.28 16.39
C LEU A 501 -5.66 -9.02 17.03
N SER A 502 -5.17 -9.12 18.27
CA SER A 502 -4.54 -8.02 18.99
C SER A 502 -3.05 -7.86 18.69
N ILE A 503 -2.29 -8.97 18.61
CA ILE A 503 -0.83 -8.92 18.45
C ILE A 503 -0.32 -9.36 17.08
N THR A 504 -1.08 -10.17 16.34
CA THR A 504 -0.71 -10.73 15.02
C THR A 504 0.62 -11.49 14.98
N GLU A 505 1.03 -12.09 16.11
CA GLU A 505 2.26 -12.89 16.25
C GLU A 505 1.96 -14.40 16.30
N GLY A 506 2.75 -15.19 15.58
CA GLY A 506 2.60 -16.65 15.49
C GLY A 506 1.84 -17.12 14.25
N GLU A 507 1.57 -18.43 14.17
CA GLU A 507 0.75 -18.99 13.09
C GLU A 507 -0.73 -18.62 13.25
N LYS A 508 -1.42 -18.36 12.13
CA LYS A 508 -2.83 -17.95 12.17
C LYS A 508 -3.69 -19.04 12.82
N PRO A 509 -4.46 -18.73 13.89
CA PRO A 509 -5.23 -19.75 14.59
C PRO A 509 -6.31 -20.34 13.69
N ARG A 510 -6.55 -21.64 13.85
CA ARG A 510 -7.65 -22.33 13.17
C ARG A 510 -8.98 -21.88 13.77
N ILE A 511 -9.82 -21.25 12.94
CA ILE A 511 -11.19 -20.90 13.36
C ILE A 511 -12.02 -22.18 13.45
N ILE A 512 -12.57 -22.44 14.64
CA ILE A 512 -13.49 -23.55 14.89
C ILE A 512 -14.77 -23.40 14.06
N SER A 513 -15.36 -24.52 13.63
CA SER A 513 -16.54 -24.53 12.74
C SER A 513 -17.66 -23.64 13.24
N LYS A 514 -17.96 -23.70 14.55
CA LYS A 514 -19.03 -22.92 15.17
C LYS A 514 -18.83 -21.41 15.05
N ILE A 515 -17.61 -20.91 15.26
CA ILE A 515 -17.28 -19.48 15.08
C ILE A 515 -17.25 -19.13 13.59
N LYS A 516 -16.75 -20.03 12.75
CA LYS A 516 -16.77 -19.84 11.30
C LYS A 516 -18.20 -19.67 10.76
N GLU A 517 -19.18 -20.37 11.32
CA GLU A 517 -20.59 -20.23 10.93
C GLU A 517 -21.17 -18.83 11.15
N TYR A 518 -20.77 -18.13 12.22
CA TYR A 518 -21.28 -16.77 12.50
C TYR A 518 -20.55 -15.71 11.72
N PHE A 519 -19.22 -15.84 11.61
CA PHE A 519 -18.37 -14.75 11.16
C PHE A 519 -17.82 -14.92 9.74
N ASP A 520 -17.93 -16.10 9.12
CA ASP A 520 -17.39 -16.42 7.80
C ASP A 520 -15.92 -15.98 7.59
N ASN A 521 -15.09 -16.17 8.63
CA ASN A 521 -13.70 -15.71 8.70
C ASN A 521 -13.49 -14.18 8.56
N ASN A 522 -14.52 -13.37 8.83
CA ASN A 522 -14.40 -11.92 8.91
C ASN A 522 -13.68 -11.48 10.20
N PHE A 523 -12.35 -11.53 10.16
CA PHE A 523 -11.46 -11.19 11.26
C PHE A 523 -11.63 -9.75 11.76
N ASN A 524 -11.94 -8.80 10.87
CA ASN A 524 -12.14 -7.40 11.24
C ASN A 524 -13.36 -7.25 12.15
N PHE A 525 -14.47 -7.88 11.79
CA PHE A 525 -15.68 -7.86 12.61
C PHE A 525 -15.51 -8.68 13.90
N MET A 526 -14.78 -9.81 13.85
CA MET A 526 -14.43 -10.58 15.05
C MET A 526 -13.67 -9.73 16.08
N ARG A 527 -12.74 -8.87 15.66
CA ARG A 527 -11.97 -8.02 16.59
C ARG A 527 -12.87 -7.12 17.45
N ILE A 528 -13.97 -6.64 16.87
CA ILE A 528 -14.97 -5.82 17.57
C ILE A 528 -15.90 -6.67 18.43
N PHE A 529 -16.32 -7.82 17.89
CA PHE A 529 -17.43 -8.58 18.48
C PHE A 529 -16.99 -9.59 19.55
N LEU A 530 -15.85 -10.25 19.37
CA LEU A 530 -15.38 -11.29 20.29
C LEU A 530 -15.20 -10.81 21.75
N PRO A 531 -14.79 -9.57 22.05
CA PRO A 531 -14.78 -9.06 23.43
C PRO A 531 -16.13 -9.18 24.14
N TYR A 532 -17.25 -8.89 23.45
CA TYR A 532 -18.59 -9.04 24.01
C TYR A 532 -18.94 -10.49 24.33
N ILE A 533 -18.51 -11.44 23.48
CA ILE A 533 -18.71 -12.88 23.73
C ILE A 533 -17.88 -13.32 24.94
N ILE A 534 -16.61 -12.93 24.99
CA ILE A 534 -15.69 -13.32 26.07
C ILE A 534 -16.16 -12.80 27.43
N GLU A 535 -16.71 -11.59 27.49
CA GLU A 535 -17.28 -11.05 28.75
C GLU A 535 -18.42 -11.92 29.30
N ARG A 536 -19.22 -12.55 28.42
CA ARG A 536 -20.29 -13.49 28.83
C ARG A 536 -19.77 -14.86 29.24
N LEU A 537 -18.59 -15.24 28.77
CA LEU A 537 -18.00 -16.55 29.01
C LEU A 537 -16.93 -16.56 30.11
N LYS A 538 -16.61 -15.39 30.69
CA LYS A 538 -15.53 -15.25 31.67
C LYS A 538 -15.62 -16.23 32.84
N ASP A 539 -16.82 -16.49 33.33
CA ASP A 539 -17.05 -17.38 34.48
C ASP A 539 -16.77 -18.86 34.14
N ASN A 540 -16.78 -19.22 32.87
CA ASN A 540 -16.49 -20.57 32.38
C ASN A 540 -14.99 -20.82 32.10
N ILE A 541 -14.13 -19.81 32.29
CA ILE A 541 -12.67 -19.95 32.11
C ILE A 541 -12.07 -20.82 33.23
N ASN A 542 -11.30 -21.83 32.84
CA ASN A 542 -10.62 -22.78 33.73
C ASN A 542 -9.20 -22.27 34.10
N ILE A 543 -9.12 -21.55 35.22
CA ILE A 543 -7.90 -20.88 35.68
C ILE A 543 -6.78 -21.86 36.03
N GLU A 544 -7.11 -22.95 36.73
CA GLU A 544 -6.11 -23.97 37.14
C GLU A 544 -5.41 -24.59 35.93
N LYS A 545 -6.15 -24.89 34.86
CA LYS A 545 -5.57 -25.41 33.61
C LYS A 545 -4.68 -24.37 32.96
N TYR A 546 -5.14 -23.12 32.82
CA TYR A 546 -4.38 -22.06 32.18
C TYR A 546 -3.06 -21.80 32.92
N CYS A 547 -3.09 -21.86 34.24
CA CYS A 547 -1.91 -21.74 35.09
C CYS A 547 -0.88 -22.85 34.85
N LYS A 548 -1.33 -24.10 34.69
CA LYS A 548 -0.46 -25.22 34.33
C LYS A 548 0.13 -25.05 32.92
N GLU A 549 -0.67 -24.56 31.97
CA GLU A 549 -0.25 -24.34 30.58
C GLU A 549 0.74 -23.19 30.42
N LEU A 550 0.65 -22.12 31.22
CA LEU A 550 1.64 -21.03 31.23
C LEU A 550 3.06 -21.52 31.54
N SER A 551 3.17 -22.64 32.25
CA SER A 551 4.47 -23.24 32.60
C SER A 551 5.08 -24.07 31.44
N ASN A 552 4.39 -24.18 30.30
CA ASN A 552 4.80 -24.97 29.14
C ASN A 552 5.40 -24.08 28.02
N ASN A 553 6.65 -24.33 27.64
CA ASN A 553 7.41 -23.52 26.67
C ASN A 553 6.96 -23.69 25.19
N SER A 554 5.92 -24.48 24.91
CA SER A 554 5.50 -24.81 23.53
C SER A 554 4.37 -23.96 22.96
N LEU A 555 3.85 -22.97 23.70
CA LEU A 555 2.70 -22.17 23.27
C LEU A 555 3.10 -21.16 22.18
N GLN A 556 2.19 -20.94 21.22
CA GLN A 556 2.32 -19.81 20.29
C GLN A 556 2.14 -18.48 21.06
N PRO A 557 2.69 -17.36 20.56
CA PRO A 557 2.57 -16.05 21.22
C PRO A 557 1.12 -15.66 21.55
N TYR A 558 0.18 -15.84 20.62
CA TYR A 558 -1.22 -15.51 20.87
C TYR A 558 -1.90 -16.45 21.88
N GLU A 559 -1.46 -17.70 21.98
CA GLU A 559 -1.99 -18.67 22.96
C GLU A 559 -1.51 -18.27 24.35
N LEU A 560 -0.23 -17.92 24.48
CA LEU A 560 0.32 -17.42 25.73
C LEU A 560 -0.44 -16.18 26.22
N LEU A 561 -0.67 -15.20 25.35
CA LEU A 561 -1.45 -14.01 25.68
C LEU A 561 -2.90 -14.33 26.05
N ALA A 562 -3.53 -15.29 25.37
CA ALA A 562 -4.90 -15.73 25.69
C ALA A 562 -4.99 -16.30 27.11
N LYS A 563 -4.00 -17.10 27.53
CA LYS A 563 -3.95 -17.67 28.89
C LYS A 563 -3.71 -16.58 29.94
N ILE A 564 -2.79 -15.64 29.67
CA ILE A 564 -2.54 -14.47 30.52
C ILE A 564 -3.84 -13.66 30.72
N LYS A 565 -4.54 -13.33 29.63
CA LYS A 565 -5.81 -12.61 29.69
C LYS A 565 -6.84 -13.36 30.52
N GLY A 566 -7.05 -14.65 30.27
CA GLY A 566 -8.00 -15.46 31.03
C GLY A 566 -7.72 -15.49 32.53
N ILE A 567 -6.43 -15.56 32.92
CA ILE A 567 -6.01 -15.50 34.33
C ILE A 567 -6.33 -14.14 34.94
N LEU A 568 -5.95 -13.05 34.27
CA LEU A 568 -6.16 -11.69 34.78
C LEU A 568 -7.64 -11.29 34.86
N MET A 569 -8.49 -11.81 33.96
CA MET A 569 -9.94 -11.56 34.00
C MET A 569 -10.59 -12.03 35.31
N LYS A 570 -10.16 -13.15 35.89
CA LYS A 570 -10.70 -13.69 37.15
C LYS A 570 -9.87 -13.31 38.38
N SER A 571 -8.54 -13.28 38.26
CA SER A 571 -7.60 -12.94 39.35
C SER A 571 -7.89 -13.62 40.70
N THR A 572 -8.27 -14.91 40.70
CA THR A 572 -8.67 -15.64 41.92
C THR A 572 -7.52 -16.42 42.58
N GLU A 573 -6.43 -16.70 41.85
CA GLU A 573 -5.30 -17.51 42.33
C GLU A 573 -3.98 -16.72 42.27
N ASP A 574 -3.34 -16.54 43.43
CA ASP A 574 -2.13 -15.72 43.58
C ASP A 574 -0.98 -16.23 42.70
N LYS A 575 -0.61 -17.51 42.79
CA LYS A 575 0.55 -18.06 42.05
C LYS A 575 0.43 -17.91 40.53
N CYS A 576 -0.78 -18.07 40.00
CA CYS A 576 -1.07 -17.96 38.57
C CYS A 576 -1.00 -16.51 38.09
N THR A 577 -1.55 -15.60 38.90
CA THR A 577 -1.48 -14.15 38.67
C THR A 577 -0.03 -13.66 38.64
N SER A 578 0.81 -14.11 39.59
CA SER A 578 2.25 -13.79 39.60
C SER A 578 2.92 -14.18 38.29
N THR A 579 2.74 -15.44 37.85
CA THR A 579 3.38 -15.97 36.64
C THR A 579 2.96 -15.18 35.40
N ALA A 580 1.67 -14.83 35.29
CA ALA A 580 1.15 -14.02 34.20
C ALA A 580 1.78 -12.62 34.17
N LEU A 581 1.93 -11.97 35.34
CA LEU A 581 2.55 -10.65 35.45
C LEU A 581 4.06 -10.69 35.19
N ASP A 582 4.78 -11.73 35.61
CA ASP A 582 6.22 -11.86 35.35
C ASP A 582 6.52 -12.02 33.84
N ILE A 583 5.65 -12.75 33.12
CA ILE A 583 5.72 -12.86 31.66
C ILE A 583 5.42 -11.51 31.00
N LEU A 584 4.34 -10.81 31.43
CA LEU A 584 4.01 -9.48 30.93
C LEU A 584 5.13 -8.46 31.19
N LEU A 585 5.76 -8.51 32.36
CA LEU A 585 6.90 -7.66 32.69
C LEU A 585 8.06 -7.91 31.72
N THR A 586 8.42 -9.16 31.49
CA THR A 586 9.47 -9.53 30.54
C THR A 586 9.17 -9.03 29.12
N LEU A 587 7.91 -9.14 28.68
CA LEU A 587 7.48 -8.68 27.35
C LEU A 587 7.45 -7.14 27.25
N SER A 588 6.96 -6.45 28.29
CA SER A 588 6.92 -4.99 28.33
C SER A 588 8.31 -4.37 28.26
N LYS A 589 9.32 -4.98 28.90
CA LYS A 589 10.74 -4.56 28.79
C LYS A 589 11.26 -4.61 27.35
N ASN A 590 10.75 -5.53 26.56
CA ASN A 590 11.10 -5.71 25.15
C ASN A 590 10.24 -4.84 24.21
N GLY A 591 9.45 -3.91 24.75
CA GLY A 591 8.63 -2.99 23.98
C GLY A 591 7.35 -3.59 23.40
N LYS A 592 6.89 -4.74 23.91
CA LYS A 592 5.62 -5.38 23.48
C LYS A 592 4.40 -4.70 24.12
N VAL A 593 4.12 -3.46 23.69
CA VAL A 593 3.06 -2.62 24.25
C VAL A 593 1.66 -3.18 24.03
N GLU A 594 1.44 -3.88 22.91
CA GLU A 594 0.14 -4.45 22.52
C GLU A 594 -0.33 -5.52 23.51
N TRP A 595 0.62 -6.27 24.10
CA TRP A 595 0.33 -7.29 25.11
C TRP A 595 -0.20 -6.68 26.39
N VAL A 596 0.42 -5.59 26.86
CA VAL A 596 -0.02 -4.87 28.05
C VAL A 596 -1.38 -4.22 27.79
N ARG A 597 -1.52 -3.53 26.64
CA ARG A 597 -2.77 -2.88 26.24
C ARG A 597 -3.96 -3.84 26.24
N PHE A 598 -3.77 -5.06 25.74
CA PHE A 598 -4.81 -6.08 25.64
C PHE A 598 -5.39 -6.55 26.98
N VAL A 599 -4.64 -6.38 28.08
CA VAL A 599 -5.03 -6.82 29.43
C VAL A 599 -5.22 -5.67 30.42
N LEU A 600 -5.04 -4.40 30.01
CA LEU A 600 -5.17 -3.23 30.90
C LEU A 600 -6.53 -3.16 31.59
N ASP A 601 -7.62 -3.41 30.86
CA ASP A 601 -8.97 -3.38 31.41
C ASP A 601 -9.17 -4.49 32.46
N ASP A 602 -8.56 -5.66 32.25
CA ASP A 602 -8.63 -6.77 33.21
C ASP A 602 -7.84 -6.45 34.49
N ILE A 603 -6.70 -5.76 34.35
CA ILE A 603 -5.90 -5.27 35.49
C ILE A 603 -6.68 -4.22 36.28
N ILE A 604 -7.34 -3.27 35.61
CA ILE A 604 -8.17 -2.24 36.27
C ILE A 604 -9.32 -2.89 37.04
N ASN A 605 -10.06 -3.78 36.39
CA ASN A 605 -11.22 -4.43 36.99
C ASN A 605 -10.86 -5.26 38.23
N ASN A 606 -9.65 -5.83 38.26
CA ASN A 606 -9.16 -6.66 39.36
C ASN A 606 -8.08 -6.00 40.23
N ILE A 607 -7.91 -4.68 40.14
CA ILE A 607 -6.76 -3.97 40.75
C ILE A 607 -6.67 -4.18 42.26
N LYS A 608 -7.80 -4.28 42.96
CA LYS A 608 -7.84 -4.49 44.42
C LYS A 608 -7.16 -5.78 44.86
N VAL A 609 -7.29 -6.84 44.05
CA VAL A 609 -6.68 -8.14 44.33
C VAL A 609 -5.21 -8.10 43.93
N ILE A 610 -4.91 -7.62 42.72
CA ILE A 610 -3.56 -7.62 42.17
C ILE A 610 -2.61 -6.74 42.99
N LYS A 611 -3.05 -5.54 43.40
CA LYS A 611 -2.20 -4.59 44.13
C LYS A 611 -1.72 -5.11 45.48
N LYS A 612 -2.49 -5.97 46.15
CA LYS A 612 -2.13 -6.49 47.47
C LYS A 612 -0.83 -7.30 47.44
N ASN A 613 -0.60 -8.02 46.34
CA ASN A 613 0.49 -9.00 46.23
C ASN A 613 1.52 -8.64 45.14
N TYR A 614 1.18 -7.79 44.15
CA TYR A 614 1.98 -7.57 42.94
C TYR A 614 2.15 -6.09 42.56
N SER A 615 2.05 -5.18 43.54
CA SER A 615 2.21 -3.74 43.33
C SER A 615 3.54 -3.37 42.64
N TYR A 616 4.61 -4.09 42.97
CA TYR A 616 5.92 -3.95 42.36
C TYR A 616 5.90 -4.26 40.85
N GLN A 617 5.50 -5.48 40.46
CA GLN A 617 5.48 -5.88 39.05
C GLN A 617 4.59 -4.96 38.23
N LEU A 618 3.43 -4.56 38.77
CA LEU A 618 2.57 -3.59 38.09
C LEU A 618 3.29 -2.27 37.84
N SER A 619 4.03 -1.74 38.83
CA SER A 619 4.78 -0.50 38.65
C SER A 619 5.83 -0.62 37.53
N ALA A 620 6.52 -1.76 37.45
CA ALA A 620 7.50 -2.03 36.41
C ALA A 620 6.86 -2.23 35.03
N ILE A 621 5.74 -2.97 34.93
CA ILE A 621 4.99 -3.15 33.68
C ILE A 621 4.51 -1.80 33.15
N LEU A 622 3.89 -0.98 34.01
CA LEU A 622 3.35 0.33 33.61
C LEU A 622 4.46 1.31 33.24
N PHE A 623 5.59 1.30 33.97
CA PHE A 623 6.74 2.10 33.60
C PHE A 623 7.24 1.72 32.20
N ASN A 624 7.46 0.42 31.95
CA ASN A 624 7.91 -0.06 30.64
C ASN A 624 6.88 0.19 29.53
N TYR A 625 5.58 0.09 29.81
CA TYR A 625 4.52 0.44 28.86
C TYR A 625 4.61 1.92 28.44
N LEU A 626 4.70 2.83 29.41
CA LEU A 626 4.75 4.28 29.16
C LEU A 626 6.04 4.74 28.46
N LYS A 627 7.12 3.95 28.48
CA LYS A 627 8.33 4.26 27.68
C LYS A 627 8.08 4.23 26.17
N TYR A 628 7.10 3.42 25.75
CA TYR A 628 6.87 3.10 24.34
C TYR A 628 5.48 3.53 23.86
N SER A 629 4.51 3.77 24.75
CA SER A 629 3.13 4.13 24.38
C SER A 629 2.46 5.01 25.44
N ASN A 630 1.78 6.07 24.98
CA ASN A 630 0.97 6.96 25.83
C ASN A 630 -0.53 6.91 25.52
N GLU A 631 -0.97 6.01 24.63
CA GLU A 631 -2.36 5.97 24.12
C GLU A 631 -3.41 5.74 25.22
N ASP A 632 -3.07 4.95 26.25
CA ASP A 632 -3.99 4.57 27.33
C ASP A 632 -3.65 5.25 28.67
N ILE A 633 -3.15 6.49 28.62
CA ILE A 633 -2.59 7.15 29.81
C ILE A 633 -3.59 7.30 30.96
N ASP A 634 -4.87 7.54 30.68
CA ASP A 634 -5.90 7.68 31.71
C ASP A 634 -6.15 6.37 32.46
N LYS A 635 -6.19 5.25 31.73
CA LYS A 635 -6.26 3.90 32.30
C LYS A 635 -5.03 3.61 33.17
N VAL A 636 -3.85 3.97 32.69
CA VAL A 636 -2.60 3.80 33.44
C VAL A 636 -2.59 4.66 34.71
N LYS A 637 -3.04 5.92 34.64
CA LYS A 637 -3.19 6.81 35.82
C LYS A 637 -4.12 6.21 36.87
N GLN A 638 -5.25 5.64 36.45
CA GLN A 638 -6.19 4.98 37.35
C GLN A 638 -5.51 3.84 38.13
N ILE A 639 -4.72 3.00 37.44
CA ILE A 639 -3.98 1.91 38.08
C ILE A 639 -2.91 2.45 39.03
N ILE A 640 -2.11 3.43 38.59
CA ILE A 640 -1.01 4.01 39.37
C ILE A 640 -1.49 4.62 40.69
N ASN A 641 -2.67 5.27 40.69
CA ASN A 641 -3.25 5.88 41.88
C ASN A 641 -3.69 4.85 42.92
N GLU A 642 -4.02 3.63 42.49
CA GLU A 642 -4.43 2.54 43.37
C GLU A 642 -3.24 1.79 43.98
N ILE A 643 -2.07 1.85 43.34
CA ILE A 643 -0.86 1.14 43.75
C ILE A 643 -0.12 1.92 44.84
N ASP A 644 0.15 1.23 45.96
CA ASP A 644 0.92 1.77 47.08
C ASP A 644 2.20 0.94 47.29
N ASN A 645 3.27 1.34 46.59
CA ASN A 645 4.62 0.82 46.82
C ASN A 645 5.68 1.87 46.48
N GLU A 646 6.90 1.66 46.99
CA GLU A 646 8.03 2.57 46.83
C GLU A 646 8.45 2.80 45.36
N TYR A 647 8.29 1.81 44.47
CA TYR A 647 8.61 1.90 43.04
C TYR A 647 7.52 2.59 42.21
N SER A 648 6.33 2.85 42.77
CA SER A 648 5.26 3.57 42.06
C SER A 648 5.69 4.98 41.61
N VAL A 649 6.73 5.54 42.22
CA VAL A 649 7.35 6.81 41.83
C VAL A 649 7.89 6.81 40.39
N PHE A 650 8.33 5.67 39.87
CA PHE A 650 8.88 5.56 38.52
C PHE A 650 7.82 5.78 37.42
N PRO A 651 6.73 5.00 37.35
CA PRO A 651 5.65 5.29 36.40
C PRO A 651 4.98 6.64 36.66
N LYS A 652 4.81 7.08 37.91
CA LYS A 652 4.31 8.44 38.24
C LYS A 652 5.16 9.55 37.64
N SER A 653 6.49 9.39 37.65
CA SER A 653 7.40 10.40 37.09
C SER A 653 7.28 10.52 35.57
N LEU A 654 7.01 9.40 34.89
CA LEU A 654 6.80 9.39 33.44
C LEU A 654 5.43 10.00 33.08
N VAL A 655 4.40 9.75 33.88
CA VAL A 655 3.10 10.44 33.78
C VAL A 655 3.26 11.95 33.97
N ASN A 656 3.91 12.39 35.06
CA ASN A 656 4.17 13.80 35.33
C ASN A 656 4.97 14.46 34.21
N TYR A 657 5.92 13.74 33.61
CA TYR A 657 6.66 14.20 32.43
C TYR A 657 5.74 14.43 31.22
N ILE A 658 4.86 13.46 30.94
CA ILE A 658 3.91 13.54 29.82
C ILE A 658 2.94 14.71 30.03
N ASP A 659 2.41 14.86 31.25
CA ASP A 659 1.48 15.94 31.64
C ASP A 659 2.17 17.32 31.77
N GLY A 660 3.49 17.40 31.59
CA GLY A 660 4.27 18.66 31.71
C GLY A 660 4.47 19.15 33.15
N SER A 661 4.09 18.36 34.15
CA SER A 661 4.18 18.69 35.58
C SER A 661 5.56 18.33 36.18
N LEU A 662 6.64 18.85 35.56
CA LEU A 662 8.03 18.49 35.91
C LEU A 662 8.44 18.83 37.36
N ASP A 663 7.76 19.78 37.99
CA ASP A 663 8.05 20.23 39.35
C ASP A 663 7.62 19.22 40.41
N LEU A 664 6.63 18.38 40.09
CA LEU A 664 6.13 17.29 40.92
C LEU A 664 7.06 16.07 40.91
N ILE A 665 8.06 16.03 40.03
CA ILE A 665 9.03 14.94 39.96
C ILE A 665 10.11 15.19 41.00
N GLN A 666 9.99 14.53 42.15
CA GLN A 666 10.92 14.61 43.27
C GLN A 666 11.19 13.23 43.86
N PHE A 667 12.41 13.03 44.34
CA PHE A 667 12.88 11.76 44.89
C PHE A 667 13.65 12.01 46.17
N THR A 668 13.41 11.18 47.18
CA THR A 668 14.20 11.17 48.42
C THR A 668 15.50 10.39 48.26
N ASN A 669 15.53 9.36 47.39
CA ASN A 669 16.71 8.55 47.10
C ASN A 669 17.52 9.16 45.93
N PRO A 670 18.77 9.62 46.15
CA PRO A 670 19.61 10.20 45.11
C PRO A 670 19.95 9.24 43.95
N LEU A 671 20.07 7.94 44.21
CA LEU A 671 20.33 6.96 43.15
C LEU A 671 19.14 6.88 42.18
N TRP A 672 17.92 6.79 42.72
CA TRP A 672 16.69 6.77 41.94
C TRP A 672 16.46 8.08 41.18
N SER A 673 16.81 9.21 41.79
CA SER A 673 16.71 10.52 41.14
C SER A 673 17.63 10.62 39.92
N VAL A 674 18.88 10.18 40.03
CA VAL A 674 19.84 10.17 38.90
C VAL A 674 19.36 9.26 37.78
N LEU A 675 18.89 8.06 38.10
CA LEU A 675 18.40 7.11 37.10
C LEU A 675 17.16 7.63 36.36
N ILE A 676 16.18 8.17 37.10
CA ILE A 676 14.96 8.70 36.47
C ILE A 676 15.22 9.98 35.71
N TYR A 677 15.92 10.98 36.27
CA TYR A 677 16.21 12.19 35.50
C TYR A 677 17.11 11.88 34.30
N GLY A 678 18.02 10.92 34.45
CA GLY A 678 18.86 10.43 33.36
C GLY A 678 18.03 9.81 32.23
N PHE A 679 17.13 8.89 32.61
CA PHE A 679 16.19 8.26 31.69
C PHE A 679 15.25 9.29 31.03
N LEU A 680 14.61 10.17 31.81
CA LEU A 680 13.70 11.18 31.30
C LEU A 680 14.41 12.17 30.37
N GLY A 681 15.67 12.51 30.63
CA GLY A 681 16.47 13.31 29.70
C GLY A 681 16.71 12.60 28.37
N ILE A 682 17.01 11.30 28.39
CA ILE A 682 17.12 10.51 27.15
C ILE A 682 15.76 10.40 26.45
N TYR A 683 14.69 10.27 27.22
CA TYR A 683 13.32 10.27 26.71
C TYR A 683 12.98 11.61 26.04
N SER A 684 13.37 12.75 26.63
CA SER A 684 13.26 14.07 26.00
C SER A 684 14.08 14.19 24.72
N LEU A 685 15.31 13.67 24.69
CA LEU A 685 16.13 13.65 23.48
C LEU A 685 15.47 12.82 22.36
N THR A 686 14.87 11.69 22.72
CA THR A 686 14.22 10.78 21.78
C THR A 686 12.90 11.36 21.25
N ASN A 687 12.17 12.08 22.09
CA ASN A 687 10.91 12.75 21.73
C ASN A 687 11.11 14.20 21.25
N HIS A 688 12.35 14.65 21.06
CA HIS A 688 12.70 15.99 20.56
C HIS A 688 12.18 17.17 21.42
N ASP A 689 11.95 16.95 22.72
CA ASP A 689 11.46 17.97 23.65
C ASP A 689 12.65 18.70 24.32
N LEU A 690 13.22 19.67 23.59
CA LEU A 690 14.43 20.39 24.00
C LEU A 690 14.23 21.21 25.29
N LEU A 691 13.01 21.71 25.53
CA LEU A 691 12.70 22.50 26.72
C LEU A 691 12.65 21.62 27.97
N LYS A 692 11.95 20.48 27.91
CA LYS A 692 11.96 19.52 29.03
C LYS A 692 13.35 18.93 29.25
N LEU A 693 14.12 18.68 28.18
CA LEU A 693 15.50 18.23 28.28
C LEU A 693 16.36 19.18 29.13
N ALA A 694 16.31 20.49 28.85
CA ALA A 694 17.11 21.47 29.57
C ALA A 694 16.77 21.49 31.08
N LEU A 695 15.47 21.48 31.42
CA LEU A 695 14.99 21.46 32.80
C LEU A 695 15.39 20.19 33.55
N ILE A 696 15.28 19.03 32.89
CA ILE A 696 15.60 17.72 33.49
C ILE A 696 17.11 17.54 33.62
N TYR A 697 17.89 18.02 32.65
CA TYR A 697 19.35 17.90 32.66
C TYR A 697 19.98 18.63 33.86
N ASP A 698 19.49 19.81 34.25
CA ASP A 698 19.97 20.49 35.45
C ASP A 698 19.70 19.67 36.73
N LYS A 699 18.49 19.08 36.84
CA LYS A 699 18.15 18.17 37.94
C LYS A 699 19.05 16.93 37.92
N PHE A 700 19.27 16.32 36.76
CA PHE A 700 20.17 15.18 36.60
C PHE A 700 21.60 15.50 37.05
N ARG A 701 22.18 16.60 36.55
CA ARG A 701 23.57 17.01 36.83
C ARG A 701 23.82 17.22 38.33
N LYS A 702 22.89 17.89 39.02
CA LYS A 702 22.97 18.11 40.48
C LYS A 702 22.99 16.79 41.25
N ASN A 703 22.12 15.85 40.86
CA ASN A 703 22.03 14.55 41.53
C ASN A 703 23.20 13.61 41.16
N TYR A 704 23.70 13.65 39.92
CA TYR A 704 24.87 12.86 39.49
C TYR A 704 26.10 13.18 40.35
N ALA A 705 26.33 14.46 40.66
CA ALA A 705 27.43 14.86 41.54
C ALA A 705 27.30 14.30 42.96
N LEU A 706 26.08 14.22 43.49
CA LEU A 706 25.82 13.60 44.80
C LEU A 706 26.11 12.10 44.78
N VAL A 707 25.64 11.39 43.74
CA VAL A 707 25.83 9.95 43.57
C VAL A 707 27.31 9.58 43.42
N LYS A 708 28.07 10.34 42.63
CA LYS A 708 29.49 10.07 42.38
C LYS A 708 30.38 10.25 43.63
N ASN A 709 29.99 11.15 44.52
CA ASN A 709 30.81 11.53 45.69
C ASN A 709 30.47 10.74 46.97
N SER A 710 29.44 9.87 46.95
CA SER A 710 29.02 9.12 48.14
C SER A 710 28.97 7.61 47.87
N LYS A 711 29.18 6.79 48.91
CA LYS A 711 29.00 5.33 48.82
C LYS A 711 27.53 4.99 48.98
N TYR A 712 26.82 4.75 47.88
CA TYR A 712 25.43 4.29 47.90
C TYR A 712 25.37 2.75 47.86
N ASN A 713 24.31 2.19 48.45
CA ASN A 713 24.00 0.78 48.26
C ASN A 713 23.50 0.56 46.83
N LEU A 714 24.18 -0.30 46.08
CA LEU A 714 23.90 -0.58 44.67
C LEU A 714 23.11 -1.90 44.47
N ASP A 715 22.73 -2.59 45.56
CA ASP A 715 22.16 -3.94 45.55
C ASP A 715 20.64 -4.00 45.31
N ASP A 716 20.02 -2.93 44.78
CA ASP A 716 18.60 -2.94 44.42
C ASP A 716 18.39 -3.73 43.11
N LEU A 717 18.14 -5.04 43.27
CA LEU A 717 17.90 -5.99 42.18
C LEU A 717 16.71 -5.59 41.29
N HIS A 718 15.76 -4.84 41.84
CA HIS A 718 14.52 -4.46 41.16
C HIS A 718 14.72 -3.34 40.13
N LEU A 719 15.81 -2.57 40.22
CA LEU A 719 16.10 -1.50 39.25
C LEU A 719 16.33 -2.01 37.82
N LYS A 720 16.79 -3.25 37.66
CA LYS A 720 16.92 -3.92 36.36
C LYS A 720 15.57 -4.13 35.66
N ASP A 721 14.48 -4.03 36.40
CA ASP A 721 13.14 -4.15 35.83
C ASP A 721 12.64 -2.84 35.21
N PHE A 722 13.20 -1.72 35.66
CA PHE A 722 12.91 -0.39 35.14
C PHE A 722 13.98 0.10 34.17
N PHE A 723 15.25 -0.26 34.34
CA PHE A 723 16.33 0.28 33.53
C PHE A 723 17.18 -0.84 32.91
N PRO A 724 17.73 -0.66 31.70
CA PRO A 724 18.56 -1.65 31.02
C PRO A 724 19.98 -1.75 31.62
N ILE A 725 20.07 -2.05 32.92
CA ILE A 725 21.32 -2.20 33.66
C ILE A 725 21.87 -3.61 33.41
N SER A 726 22.84 -3.72 32.49
CA SER A 726 23.45 -4.99 32.09
C SER A 726 24.66 -5.39 32.93
N ASN A 727 25.45 -4.41 33.38
CA ASN A 727 26.68 -4.58 34.16
C ASN A 727 26.57 -3.86 35.51
N ASP A 728 27.45 -2.88 35.73
CA ASP A 728 27.51 -1.99 36.88
C ASP A 728 26.54 -0.81 36.68
N ILE A 729 25.75 -0.52 37.71
CA ILE A 729 24.83 0.63 37.74
C ILE A 729 25.57 1.96 37.60
N MET A 730 26.81 2.05 38.09
CA MET A 730 27.64 3.25 37.95
C MET A 730 28.09 3.47 36.50
N ASP A 731 28.44 2.40 35.77
CA ASP A 731 28.75 2.51 34.34
C ASP A 731 27.51 2.92 33.54
N TYR A 732 26.32 2.41 33.90
CA TYR A 732 25.07 2.85 33.29
C TYR A 732 24.78 4.33 33.57
N ILE A 733 24.99 4.81 34.80
CA ILE A 733 24.84 6.23 35.16
C ILE A 733 25.84 7.12 34.39
N ASP A 734 27.09 6.68 34.25
CA ASP A 734 28.08 7.39 33.44
C ASP A 734 27.72 7.39 31.95
N GLU A 735 27.15 6.30 31.43
CA GLU A 735 26.60 6.24 30.06
C GLU A 735 25.45 7.23 29.87
N LEU A 736 24.50 7.29 30.81
CA LEU A 736 23.40 8.27 30.80
C LEU A 736 23.97 9.70 30.76
N LYS A 737 24.95 9.99 31.62
CA LYS A 737 25.59 11.30 31.66
C LYS A 737 26.23 11.64 30.32
N ASP A 738 27.09 10.78 29.80
CA ASP A 738 27.81 11.07 28.55
C ASP A 738 26.82 11.28 27.38
N ARG A 739 25.74 10.49 27.33
CA ARG A 739 24.68 10.66 26.32
C ARG A 739 23.94 11.99 26.45
N LEU A 740 23.60 12.39 27.68
CA LEU A 740 22.90 13.64 27.97
C LEU A 740 23.77 14.86 27.71
N ASP A 741 25.02 14.85 28.15
CA ASP A 741 26.01 15.89 27.85
C ASP A 741 26.11 16.08 26.32
N ALA A 742 26.24 14.98 25.57
CA ALA A 742 26.25 15.03 24.11
C ALA A 742 24.94 15.65 23.55
N GLY A 743 23.79 15.23 24.06
CA GLY A 743 22.48 15.79 23.74
C GLY A 743 22.43 17.32 23.90
N ILE A 744 22.85 17.83 25.06
CA ILE A 744 22.96 19.27 25.33
C ILE A 744 23.98 19.95 24.40
N GLY A 745 25.11 19.30 24.14
CA GLY A 745 26.12 19.78 23.19
C GLY A 745 25.54 20.01 21.80
N TYR A 746 24.68 19.11 21.33
CA TYR A 746 23.99 19.28 20.04
C TYR A 746 22.91 20.37 20.09
N THR A 747 22.14 20.46 21.17
CA THR A 747 21.12 21.51 21.37
C THR A 747 21.74 22.92 21.38
N LEU A 748 22.92 23.10 21.98
CA LEU A 748 23.62 24.39 22.02
C LEU A 748 23.93 24.94 20.62
N LEU A 749 24.14 24.07 19.63
CA LEU A 749 24.39 24.48 18.25
C LEU A 749 23.15 25.11 17.61
N LEU A 750 21.96 24.81 18.16
CA LEU A 750 20.65 25.29 17.71
C LEU A 750 20.16 26.51 18.46
N THR A 751 20.45 26.58 19.75
CA THR A 751 19.96 27.63 20.63
C THR A 751 21.08 28.62 20.97
N HIS A 752 21.97 28.88 20.03
CA HIS A 752 23.12 29.75 20.23
C HIS A 752 22.67 31.17 20.63
N PRO A 753 23.11 31.73 21.77
CA PRO A 753 22.80 33.11 22.14
C PRO A 753 23.47 34.11 21.21
N ARG A 754 22.77 35.20 20.85
CA ARG A 754 23.29 36.22 19.92
C ARG A 754 24.50 36.99 20.46
N GLU A 755 24.62 37.10 21.78
CA GLU A 755 25.70 37.83 22.45
C GLU A 755 26.98 37.00 22.62
N GLU A 756 26.90 35.69 22.43
CA GLU A 756 28.00 34.76 22.69
C GLU A 756 28.85 34.50 21.44
N SER A 757 30.10 34.07 21.64
CA SER A 757 30.93 33.68 20.51
C SER A 757 30.49 32.33 19.93
N VAL A 758 30.18 32.29 18.62
CA VAL A 758 29.94 31.03 17.88
C VAL A 758 31.08 30.03 18.08
N ARG A 759 32.33 30.53 18.10
CA ARG A 759 33.51 29.69 18.32
C ARG A 759 33.48 29.03 19.69
N ALA A 760 33.23 29.82 20.74
CA ALA A 760 33.12 29.30 22.11
C ALA A 760 31.97 28.28 22.24
N THR A 761 30.85 28.53 21.56
CA THR A 761 29.70 27.60 21.53
C THR A 761 30.10 26.26 20.92
N ILE A 762 30.78 26.26 19.78
CA ILE A 762 31.23 25.01 19.12
C ILE A 762 32.27 24.28 19.96
N GLU A 763 33.21 25.00 20.58
CA GLU A 763 34.22 24.41 21.48
C GLU A 763 33.57 23.78 22.72
N LEU A 764 32.53 24.40 23.27
CA LEU A 764 31.74 23.83 24.36
C LEU A 764 30.96 22.59 23.92
N SER A 765 30.29 22.65 22.76
CA SER A 765 29.58 21.50 22.18
C SER A 765 30.51 20.31 21.95
N GLU A 766 31.70 20.53 21.38
CA GLU A 766 32.70 19.48 21.18
C GLU A 766 33.13 18.86 22.52
N LYS A 767 33.38 19.69 23.55
CA LYS A 767 33.77 19.24 24.89
C LYS A 767 32.70 18.36 25.55
N LEU A 768 31.42 18.68 25.34
CA LEU A 768 30.31 17.89 25.88
C LEU A 768 30.11 16.55 25.16
N VAL A 769 30.38 16.49 23.85
CA VAL A 769 30.14 15.28 23.04
C VAL A 769 31.31 14.28 23.11
N ILE A 770 32.53 14.72 23.49
CA ILE A 770 33.75 13.91 23.34
C ILE A 770 33.72 12.56 24.08
N ASN A 771 33.15 12.51 25.29
CA ASN A 771 33.09 11.27 26.07
C ASN A 771 32.12 10.25 25.43
N TRP A 772 30.97 10.73 24.97
CA TRP A 772 30.01 9.90 24.23
C TRP A 772 30.62 9.37 22.93
N TYR A 773 31.34 10.21 22.19
CA TYR A 773 32.08 9.79 21.01
C TYR A 773 33.08 8.66 21.33
N ASN A 774 33.85 8.78 22.42
CA ASN A 774 34.80 7.74 22.82
C ASN A 774 34.10 6.41 23.15
N ARG A 775 32.94 6.46 23.82
CA ARG A 775 32.12 5.26 24.08
C ARG A 775 31.63 4.63 22.79
N ILE A 776 31.04 5.41 21.87
CA ILE A 776 30.56 4.88 20.58
C ILE A 776 31.71 4.29 19.77
N ARG A 777 32.87 4.95 19.73
CA ARG A 777 34.05 4.45 19.01
C ARG A 777 34.52 3.09 19.54
N ASN A 778 34.45 2.86 20.84
CA ASN A 778 34.76 1.56 21.43
C ASN A 778 33.71 0.50 21.04
N LYS A 779 32.41 0.82 21.11
CA LYS A 779 31.32 -0.07 20.65
C LYS A 779 31.43 -0.42 19.15
N MET A 780 31.86 0.54 18.33
CA MET A 780 32.09 0.34 16.89
C MET A 780 33.20 -0.68 16.63
N LYS A 781 34.30 -0.65 17.39
CA LYS A 781 35.38 -1.67 17.27
C LYS A 781 34.90 -3.08 17.61
N GLU A 782 33.87 -3.20 18.44
CA GLU A 782 33.22 -4.46 18.79
C GLU A 782 32.12 -4.89 17.82
N GLY A 783 31.80 -4.08 16.79
CA GLY A 783 30.75 -4.38 15.81
C GLY A 783 29.31 -4.23 16.33
N LYS A 784 29.09 -3.51 17.44
CA LYS A 784 27.79 -3.41 18.14
C LYS A 784 27.13 -2.02 18.04
N ILE A 785 27.31 -1.31 16.93
CA ILE A 785 26.79 0.06 16.80
C ILE A 785 25.29 0.09 16.47
N LYS A 786 24.52 0.93 17.18
CA LYS A 786 23.09 1.19 16.93
C LYS A 786 22.89 2.32 15.89
N ASN A 787 21.72 2.39 15.26
CA ASN A 787 21.39 3.45 14.29
C ASN A 787 21.64 4.87 14.85
N ASN A 788 21.13 5.16 16.06
CA ASN A 788 21.29 6.48 16.71
C ASN A 788 22.75 6.79 17.06
N GLU A 789 23.56 5.76 17.33
CA GLU A 789 25.00 5.93 17.60
C GLU A 789 25.77 6.24 16.30
N ALA A 790 25.36 5.65 15.18
CA ALA A 790 25.95 5.93 13.86
C ALA A 790 25.69 7.38 13.41
N ILE A 791 24.48 7.92 13.65
CA ILE A 791 24.19 9.32 13.34
C ILE A 791 24.90 10.28 14.30
N ASP A 792 25.07 9.92 15.59
CA ASP A 792 25.86 10.70 16.55
C ASP A 792 27.35 10.80 16.16
N LEU A 793 27.91 9.77 15.51
CA LEU A 793 29.26 9.87 14.92
C LEU A 793 29.30 10.93 13.80
N LEU A 794 28.32 10.93 12.89
CA LEU A 794 28.24 11.96 11.84
C LEU A 794 28.20 13.37 12.47
N LYS A 795 27.39 13.55 13.51
CA LYS A 795 27.25 14.83 14.23
C LYS A 795 28.54 15.29 14.89
N PHE A 796 29.29 14.38 15.49
CA PHE A 796 30.60 14.72 16.03
C PHE A 796 31.55 15.26 14.96
N TYR A 797 31.59 14.63 13.77
CA TYR A 797 32.40 15.15 12.66
C TYR A 797 31.83 16.44 12.06
N GLN A 798 30.51 16.64 12.07
CA GLN A 798 29.89 17.93 11.72
C GLN A 798 30.33 19.04 12.68
N ILE A 799 30.44 18.78 13.99
CA ILE A 799 30.97 19.74 14.98
C ILE A 799 32.44 20.08 14.65
N LYS A 800 33.27 19.08 14.38
CA LYS A 800 34.66 19.32 13.96
C LYS A 800 34.75 20.13 12.67
N LEU A 801 33.84 19.86 11.72
CA LEU A 801 33.78 20.60 10.46
C LEU A 801 33.43 22.07 10.73
N MET A 802 32.41 22.32 11.55
CA MET A 802 32.02 23.67 11.97
C MET A 802 33.16 24.40 12.67
N LYS A 803 33.90 23.75 13.56
CA LYS A 803 35.07 24.33 14.24
C LYS A 803 36.14 24.78 13.25
N SER A 804 36.41 23.96 12.24
CA SER A 804 37.35 24.29 11.16
C SER A 804 36.86 25.48 10.32
N LEU A 805 35.57 25.50 9.98
CA LEU A 805 34.93 26.56 9.20
C LEU A 805 34.91 27.92 9.93
N VAL A 806 34.69 27.93 11.24
CA VAL A 806 34.72 29.18 12.04
C VAL A 806 36.15 29.73 12.15
N SER A 807 37.13 28.85 12.34
CA SER A 807 38.54 29.21 12.53
C SER A 807 39.24 29.70 11.25
N GLY A 808 38.60 29.57 10.07
CA GLY A 808 39.14 30.05 8.80
C GLY A 808 40.30 29.21 8.24
N GLY A 809 40.52 28.01 8.78
CA GLY A 809 41.58 27.09 8.35
C GLY A 809 41.30 26.53 6.96
N LYS A 810 41.92 27.09 5.91
CA LYS A 810 41.73 26.68 4.49
C LYS A 810 42.02 25.20 4.20
N TYR A 811 42.68 24.46 5.09
CA TYR A 811 43.07 23.06 4.88
C TYR A 811 42.52 22.06 5.90
N GLU A 812 42.11 22.50 7.10
CA GLU A 812 41.67 21.60 8.18
C GLU A 812 40.35 20.88 7.87
N TYR A 813 39.43 21.55 7.16
CA TYR A 813 38.13 20.96 6.81
C TYR A 813 38.28 19.71 5.93
N LYS A 814 39.33 19.64 5.10
CA LYS A 814 39.55 18.49 4.20
C LYS A 814 39.80 17.19 4.97
N SER A 815 40.53 17.26 6.09
CA SER A 815 40.74 16.10 6.96
C SER A 815 39.41 15.62 7.56
N VAL A 816 38.56 16.56 7.99
CA VAL A 816 37.24 16.20 8.55
C VAL A 816 36.32 15.61 7.49
N LEU A 817 36.37 16.11 6.25
CA LEU A 817 35.62 15.53 5.14
C LEU A 817 36.08 14.10 4.82
N GLN A 818 37.37 13.79 4.97
CA GLN A 818 37.87 12.41 4.85
C GLN A 818 37.29 11.51 5.95
N ASP A 819 37.26 11.98 7.20
CA ASP A 819 36.64 11.25 8.30
C ASP A 819 35.14 10.97 8.04
N ILE A 820 34.40 11.93 7.47
CA ILE A 820 32.98 11.76 7.09
C ILE A 820 32.83 10.70 5.99
N ILE A 821 33.74 10.63 5.02
CA ILE A 821 33.72 9.61 3.97
C ILE A 821 33.87 8.21 4.56
N GLU A 822 34.71 8.05 5.59
CA GLU A 822 34.91 6.75 6.24
C GLU A 822 33.64 6.22 6.92
N LEU A 823 32.72 7.10 7.32
CA LEU A 823 31.42 6.72 7.89
C LEU A 823 30.51 5.98 6.91
N GLU A 824 30.77 6.06 5.59
CA GLU A 824 30.01 5.29 4.59
C GLU A 824 30.04 3.78 4.90
N LYS A 825 31.14 3.28 5.49
CA LYS A 825 31.28 1.86 5.91
C LYS A 825 30.27 1.46 6.99
N LEU A 826 29.71 2.41 7.74
CA LEU A 826 28.71 2.12 8.77
C LEU A 826 27.35 1.74 8.17
N THR A 827 27.12 2.02 6.88
CA THR A 827 25.84 1.73 6.20
C THR A 827 25.52 0.23 6.14
N ASP A 828 26.54 -0.64 6.25
CA ASP A 828 26.39 -2.10 6.34
C ASP A 828 25.83 -2.57 7.70
N TYR A 829 26.03 -1.79 8.76
CA TYR A 829 25.65 -2.12 10.13
C TYR A 829 24.31 -1.50 10.56
N VAL A 830 23.90 -0.43 9.88
CA VAL A 830 22.64 0.29 10.17
C VAL A 830 21.46 -0.41 9.49
N LYS A 831 20.28 -0.40 10.11
CA LYS A 831 19.05 -0.96 9.50
C LYS A 831 18.13 0.10 8.91
N GLU A 832 18.11 1.29 9.49
CA GLU A 832 17.19 2.37 9.15
C GLU A 832 17.63 3.14 7.89
N GLN A 833 16.68 3.32 6.97
CA GLN A 833 16.96 3.87 5.64
C GLN A 833 17.35 5.35 5.69
N ASP A 834 16.76 6.13 6.59
CA ASP A 834 17.06 7.56 6.69
C ASP A 834 18.45 7.83 7.27
N VAL A 835 18.89 7.00 8.23
CA VAL A 835 20.27 7.05 8.75
C VAL A 835 21.26 6.63 7.66
N LYS A 836 21.00 5.55 6.91
CA LYS A 836 21.83 5.19 5.74
C LYS A 836 21.91 6.33 4.72
N GLY A 837 20.75 6.93 4.43
CA GLY A 837 20.62 8.08 3.55
C GLY A 837 21.51 9.24 3.96
N SER A 838 21.42 9.64 5.22
CA SER A 838 22.18 10.76 5.80
C SER A 838 23.70 10.52 5.68
N LEU A 839 24.16 9.31 6.06
CA LEU A 839 25.58 8.95 5.95
C LEU A 839 26.08 8.97 4.50
N LEU A 840 25.29 8.42 3.57
CA LEU A 840 25.63 8.38 2.15
C LEU A 840 25.64 9.78 1.53
N VAL A 841 24.66 10.62 1.84
CA VAL A 841 24.58 12.00 1.36
C VAL A 841 25.77 12.81 1.86
N ALA A 842 26.07 12.76 3.15
CA ALA A 842 27.22 13.45 3.74
C ALA A 842 28.55 12.98 3.11
N SER A 843 28.73 11.67 2.93
CA SER A 843 29.91 11.12 2.27
C SER A 843 30.01 11.56 0.80
N SER A 844 28.90 11.59 0.06
CA SER A 844 28.91 11.89 -1.37
C SER A 844 29.23 13.37 -1.62
N ILE A 845 28.63 14.27 -0.84
CA ILE A 845 28.97 15.70 -0.87
C ILE A 845 30.45 15.90 -0.50
N SER A 846 30.93 15.22 0.53
CA SER A 846 32.34 15.28 0.96
C SER A 846 33.30 14.86 -0.15
N LYS A 847 33.05 13.74 -0.84
CA LYS A 847 33.84 13.27 -1.99
C LYS A 847 33.88 14.30 -3.10
N LYS A 848 32.74 14.90 -3.44
CA LYS A 848 32.65 15.90 -4.51
C LYS A 848 33.39 17.19 -4.20
N VAL A 849 33.27 17.68 -2.97
CA VAL A 849 34.05 18.85 -2.52
C VAL A 849 35.56 18.56 -2.61
N LEU A 850 35.98 17.33 -2.32
CA LEU A 850 37.38 16.89 -2.42
C LEU A 850 37.84 16.54 -3.85
N GLY A 851 36.94 16.53 -4.84
CA GLY A 851 37.26 16.18 -6.23
C GLY A 851 37.45 14.69 -6.49
N ILE A 852 36.90 13.82 -5.63
CA ILE A 852 36.90 12.37 -5.82
C ILE A 852 35.75 12.01 -6.77
N GLU A 853 36.05 11.32 -7.87
CA GLU A 853 35.03 10.91 -8.84
C GLU A 853 34.01 9.94 -8.24
N GLU A 854 32.71 10.23 -8.43
CA GLU A 854 31.63 9.40 -7.95
C GLU A 854 30.52 9.26 -9.00
N LYS A 855 30.01 8.05 -9.18
CA LYS A 855 28.85 7.81 -10.04
C LYS A 855 27.59 8.43 -9.42
N PRO A 856 26.70 9.04 -10.22
CA PRO A 856 25.42 9.52 -9.71
C PRO A 856 24.66 8.40 -9.00
N ARG A 857 24.30 8.61 -7.73
CA ARG A 857 23.48 7.70 -6.93
C ARG A 857 22.14 8.38 -6.61
N ILE A 858 21.10 7.56 -6.53
CA ILE A 858 19.80 7.96 -5.97
C ILE A 858 19.83 7.53 -4.50
N PHE A 859 19.61 8.47 -3.59
CA PHE A 859 19.55 8.19 -2.16
C PHE A 859 18.10 8.03 -1.71
N SER A 860 17.88 7.14 -0.75
CA SER A 860 16.73 7.20 0.16
C SER A 860 17.15 8.07 1.34
N GLY A 861 16.31 9.02 1.76
CA GLY A 861 16.57 9.86 2.91
C GLY A 861 15.47 10.90 3.08
N THR A 862 15.63 11.78 4.06
CA THR A 862 14.66 12.85 4.32
C THR A 862 14.63 13.86 3.18
N THR A 863 13.50 14.57 3.05
CA THR A 863 13.31 15.62 2.04
C THR A 863 14.41 16.70 2.12
N LEU A 864 14.84 17.04 3.34
CA LEU A 864 15.92 18.01 3.59
C LEU A 864 17.29 17.50 3.13
N ASP A 865 17.67 16.26 3.51
CA ASP A 865 18.96 15.68 3.12
C ASP A 865 19.08 15.58 1.58
N LEU A 866 17.99 15.19 0.92
CA LEU A 866 17.91 15.13 -0.54
C LEU A 866 18.02 16.52 -1.18
N LEU A 867 17.33 17.52 -0.62
CA LEU A 867 17.46 18.90 -1.06
C LEU A 867 18.91 19.38 -0.95
N ILE A 868 19.57 19.17 0.20
CA ILE A 868 20.98 19.55 0.41
C ILE A 868 21.89 18.87 -0.61
N TYR A 869 21.70 17.57 -0.85
CA TYR A 869 22.47 16.84 -1.86
C TYR A 869 22.31 17.46 -3.25
N ILE A 870 21.07 17.61 -3.73
CA ILE A 870 20.81 18.14 -5.09
C ILE A 870 21.31 19.58 -5.23
N SER A 871 21.18 20.38 -4.17
CA SER A 871 21.70 21.75 -4.14
C SER A 871 23.22 21.75 -4.26
N ALA A 872 23.91 20.86 -3.54
CA ALA A 872 25.34 20.67 -3.64
C ALA A 872 25.75 20.25 -5.05
N GLU A 873 25.01 19.35 -5.70
CA GLU A 873 25.24 18.94 -7.09
C GLU A 873 25.19 20.14 -8.05
N ILE A 874 24.15 20.95 -7.95
CA ILE A 874 23.94 22.09 -8.86
C ILE A 874 25.00 23.15 -8.61
N LEU A 875 25.27 23.50 -7.35
CA LEU A 875 26.27 24.50 -6.98
C LEU A 875 27.70 24.10 -7.38
N LEU A 876 27.97 22.80 -7.48
CA LEU A 876 29.24 22.24 -7.95
C LEU A 876 29.24 21.92 -9.47
N GLY A 877 28.22 22.33 -10.22
CA GLY A 877 28.24 22.35 -11.70
C GLY A 877 27.28 21.40 -12.43
N ALA A 878 26.43 20.65 -11.73
CA ALA A 878 25.45 19.74 -12.35
C ALA A 878 24.08 20.42 -12.57
N ASN A 879 23.97 21.24 -13.61
CA ASN A 879 22.79 22.08 -13.89
C ASN A 879 21.53 21.30 -14.37
N ASP A 880 21.64 20.02 -14.71
CA ASP A 880 20.55 19.17 -15.21
C ASP A 880 19.50 18.82 -14.14
N LYS A 881 19.76 19.15 -12.87
CA LYS A 881 18.92 18.80 -11.72
C LYS A 881 17.99 19.91 -11.23
N ASN A 882 17.98 21.09 -11.87
CA ASN A 882 17.17 22.24 -11.45
C ASN A 882 15.66 21.93 -11.31
N LYS A 883 15.07 21.20 -12.26
CA LYS A 883 13.64 20.83 -12.18
C LYS A 883 13.32 19.94 -10.98
N PHE A 884 14.26 19.07 -10.59
CA PHE A 884 14.08 18.18 -9.45
C PHE A 884 14.27 18.94 -8.13
N PHE A 885 15.21 19.89 -8.10
CA PHE A 885 15.34 20.84 -6.99
C PHE A 885 14.04 21.62 -6.75
N ASP A 886 13.47 22.24 -7.80
CA ASP A 886 12.25 23.05 -7.67
C ASP A 886 11.06 22.23 -7.13
N PHE A 887 10.95 20.96 -7.56
CA PHE A 887 9.93 20.05 -7.05
C PHE A 887 10.04 19.82 -5.54
N ILE A 888 11.24 19.52 -5.05
CA ILE A 888 11.49 19.26 -3.62
C ILE A 888 11.37 20.57 -2.80
N ALA A 889 11.91 21.68 -3.31
CA ALA A 889 11.84 22.98 -2.67
C ALA A 889 10.40 23.46 -2.47
N ASN A 890 9.51 23.23 -3.45
CA ASN A 890 8.10 23.59 -3.33
C ASN A 890 7.36 22.77 -2.27
N GLN A 891 7.72 21.50 -2.07
CA GLN A 891 7.14 20.69 -0.99
C GLN A 891 7.49 21.26 0.40
N ILE A 892 8.70 21.77 0.58
CA ILE A 892 9.15 22.34 1.85
C ILE A 892 8.57 23.75 2.08
N LYS A 893 8.46 24.57 1.03
CA LYS A 893 7.94 25.95 1.13
C LYS A 893 6.49 26.03 1.64
N ASN A 894 5.70 24.98 1.41
CA ASN A 894 4.31 24.89 1.84
C ASN A 894 4.15 24.57 3.35
N LYS A 895 5.24 24.35 4.10
CA LYS A 895 5.18 24.27 5.57
C LYS A 895 4.93 25.67 6.17
N ASP A 896 4.10 25.74 7.21
CA ASP A 896 3.76 27.00 7.89
C ASP A 896 5.03 27.70 8.41
N GLU A 897 5.88 26.97 9.14
CA GLU A 897 7.14 27.45 9.72
C GLU A 897 8.18 26.30 9.77
N GLY A 898 9.47 26.62 9.97
CA GLY A 898 10.53 25.62 10.18
C GLY A 898 11.91 26.00 9.61
N ILE A 899 12.98 25.45 10.19
CA ILE A 899 14.36 25.66 9.73
C ILE A 899 14.57 25.21 8.27
N ASP A 900 13.84 24.19 7.83
CA ASP A 900 13.86 23.69 6.45
C ASP A 900 13.45 24.78 5.45
N LYS A 901 12.41 25.57 5.79
CA LYS A 901 11.87 26.65 4.96
C LYS A 901 12.89 27.78 4.82
N ALA A 902 13.50 28.17 5.94
CA ALA A 902 14.58 29.15 5.98
C ALA A 902 15.78 28.69 5.12
N LEU A 903 16.20 27.43 5.26
CA LEU A 903 17.31 26.86 4.50
C LEU A 903 17.03 26.82 2.99
N VAL A 904 15.82 26.40 2.59
CA VAL A 904 15.39 26.42 1.18
C VAL A 904 15.45 27.83 0.60
N GLY A 905 15.01 28.84 1.35
CA GLY A 905 15.09 30.25 0.93
C GLY A 905 16.53 30.67 0.63
N ILE A 906 17.44 30.43 1.57
CA ILE A 906 18.87 30.77 1.45
C ILE A 906 19.50 30.02 0.25
N ILE A 907 19.32 28.70 0.17
CA ILE A 907 19.87 27.87 -0.92
C ILE A 907 19.36 28.36 -2.29
N THR A 908 18.05 28.62 -2.41
CA THR A 908 17.45 29.08 -3.67
C THR A 908 18.07 30.41 -4.11
N ALA A 909 18.26 31.34 -3.17
CA ALA A 909 18.83 32.64 -3.46
C ALA A 909 20.32 32.54 -3.88
N VAL A 910 21.11 31.70 -3.20
CA VAL A 910 22.51 31.44 -3.57
C VAL A 910 22.61 30.77 -4.95
N MET A 911 21.75 29.79 -5.26
CA MET A 911 21.74 29.13 -6.57
C MET A 911 21.39 30.10 -7.71
N LYS A 912 20.45 31.03 -7.47
CA LYS A 912 20.01 32.03 -8.45
C LYS A 912 20.90 33.28 -8.51
N ASN A 913 21.90 33.39 -7.63
CA ASN A 913 22.67 34.62 -7.42
C ASN A 913 21.78 35.86 -7.15
N ASP A 914 20.66 35.70 -6.45
CA ASP A 914 19.72 36.79 -6.15
C ASP A 914 20.04 37.39 -4.77
N LYS A 915 20.74 38.52 -4.76
CA LYS A 915 21.18 39.18 -3.53
C LYS A 915 20.00 39.69 -2.68
N LYS A 916 18.94 40.20 -3.31
CA LYS A 916 17.80 40.78 -2.59
C LYS A 916 17.01 39.70 -1.86
N GLU A 917 16.77 38.57 -2.53
CA GLU A 917 16.11 37.43 -1.90
C GLU A 917 17.02 36.74 -0.88
N LEU A 918 18.34 36.74 -1.07
CA LEU A 918 19.29 36.23 -0.08
C LEU A 918 19.26 37.03 1.22
N ASP A 919 19.30 38.36 1.14
CA ASP A 919 19.28 39.23 2.31
C ASP A 919 17.99 39.03 3.12
N LYS A 920 16.83 38.97 2.44
CA LYS A 920 15.53 38.65 3.07
C LYS A 920 15.51 37.27 3.72
N ALA A 921 16.02 36.25 3.03
CA ALA A 921 16.02 34.88 3.54
C ALA A 921 16.91 34.75 4.79
N LEU A 922 18.06 35.44 4.81
CA LEU A 922 18.95 35.50 5.96
C LEU A 922 18.34 36.28 7.14
N GLU A 923 17.64 37.38 6.87
CA GLU A 923 16.91 38.14 7.90
C GLU A 923 15.82 37.28 8.54
N TYR A 924 14.97 36.66 7.72
CA TYR A 924 13.95 35.71 8.19
C TYR A 924 14.57 34.57 9.02
N ALA A 925 15.67 33.98 8.55
CA ALA A 925 16.36 32.91 9.28
C ALA A 925 16.93 33.39 10.62
N LYS A 926 17.48 34.60 10.70
CA LYS A 926 18.03 35.16 11.94
C LYS A 926 16.96 35.51 12.96
N GLU A 927 15.80 35.98 12.50
CA GLU A 927 14.66 36.30 13.36
C GLU A 927 14.03 35.05 13.97
N ASN A 928 13.90 33.98 13.18
CA ASN A 928 13.15 32.79 13.58
C ASN A 928 14.03 31.61 14.06
N TYR A 929 15.29 31.51 13.59
CA TYR A 929 16.16 30.33 13.78
C TYR A 929 17.64 30.68 13.94
N TYR A 930 17.95 31.61 14.85
CA TYR A 930 19.33 31.98 15.13
C TYR A 930 20.12 30.80 15.73
N SER A 931 21.19 30.39 15.06
CA SER A 931 21.97 29.21 15.44
C SER A 931 23.44 29.35 15.02
N ALA A 932 24.34 28.60 15.68
CA ALA A 932 25.75 28.55 15.31
C ALA A 932 25.94 28.04 13.88
N MET A 933 25.09 27.09 13.45
CA MET A 933 25.09 26.57 12.08
C MET A 933 24.71 27.64 11.05
N LEU A 934 23.69 28.45 11.34
CA LEU A 934 23.25 29.53 10.44
C LEU A 934 24.34 30.61 10.29
N GLU A 935 25.03 30.96 11.37
CA GLU A 935 26.14 31.91 11.31
C GLU A 935 27.26 31.42 10.38
N ILE A 936 27.66 30.16 10.50
CA ILE A 936 28.65 29.54 9.62
C ILE A 936 28.16 29.56 8.17
N LEU A 937 26.92 29.14 7.93
CA LEU A 937 26.32 29.11 6.59
C LEU A 937 26.34 30.50 5.95
N SER A 938 25.92 31.52 6.70
CA SER A 938 25.84 32.92 6.25
C SER A 938 27.20 33.50 5.87
N LYS A 939 28.29 33.09 6.54
CA LYS A 939 29.66 33.53 6.23
C LYS A 939 30.13 33.10 4.84
N TYR A 940 29.60 32.00 4.31
CA TYR A 940 30.08 31.39 3.07
C TYR A 940 29.14 31.53 1.88
N VAL A 941 28.05 32.29 1.96
CA VAL A 941 27.08 32.48 0.85
C VAL A 941 27.70 32.99 -0.46
N ASN A 942 28.86 33.65 -0.39
CA ASN A 942 29.57 34.18 -1.55
C ASN A 942 30.61 33.20 -2.15
N ASP A 943 30.90 32.08 -1.48
CA ASP A 943 31.81 31.04 -1.96
C ASP A 943 31.01 29.73 -2.12
N ARG A 944 30.62 29.41 -3.36
CA ARG A 944 29.77 28.23 -3.65
C ARG A 944 30.35 26.93 -3.08
N LYS A 945 31.67 26.75 -3.15
CA LYS A 945 32.29 25.52 -2.65
C LYS A 945 32.19 25.47 -1.14
N MET A 946 32.56 26.55 -0.46
CA MET A 946 32.51 26.60 1.01
C MET A 946 31.08 26.65 1.55
N PHE A 947 30.13 27.20 0.79
CA PHE A 947 28.70 27.14 1.07
C PHE A 947 28.19 25.70 1.06
N VAL A 948 28.61 24.90 0.08
CA VAL A 948 28.29 23.46 0.05
C VAL A 948 28.89 22.74 1.27
N VAL A 949 30.11 23.09 1.68
CA VAL A 949 30.71 22.52 2.90
C VAL A 949 29.91 22.91 4.15
N SER A 950 29.43 24.14 4.25
CA SER A 950 28.63 24.61 5.38
C SER A 950 27.17 24.11 5.39
N LEU A 951 26.72 23.42 4.33
CA LEU A 951 25.45 22.67 4.34
C LEU A 951 25.56 21.29 4.99
N ILE A 952 26.76 20.69 5.05
CA ILE A 952 26.97 19.35 5.64
C ILE A 952 26.48 19.22 7.09
N PRO A 953 26.64 20.23 7.97
CA PRO A 953 26.08 20.20 9.34
C PRO A 953 24.57 20.02 9.43
N TYR A 954 23.81 20.31 8.36
CA TYR A 954 22.35 20.14 8.33
C TYR A 954 21.90 18.73 7.92
N ILE A 955 22.82 17.85 7.52
CA ILE A 955 22.48 16.48 7.10
C ILE A 955 22.22 15.60 8.33
N GLY A 956 21.15 14.81 8.33
CA GLY A 956 20.79 13.95 9.47
C GLY A 956 20.26 14.72 10.67
N PHE A 957 19.91 15.99 10.45
CA PHE A 957 19.55 16.93 11.50
C PHE A 957 18.13 16.72 12.07
N TRP A 958 17.25 16.09 11.28
CA TRP A 958 15.91 15.62 11.68
C TRP A 958 15.91 14.74 12.94
N HIS A 959 17.01 14.03 13.22
CA HIS A 959 17.16 13.24 14.44
C HIS A 959 17.17 14.10 15.74
N PHE A 960 17.25 15.43 15.67
CA PHE A 960 17.11 16.30 16.86
C PHE A 960 15.82 17.07 16.94
N LEU A 961 15.27 17.49 15.80
CA LEU A 961 14.08 18.35 15.77
C LEU A 961 12.75 17.59 15.75
N GLY A 962 12.77 16.27 15.51
CA GLY A 962 11.59 15.55 15.07
C GLY A 962 11.37 15.78 13.57
N GLY A 963 10.88 14.75 12.88
CA GLY A 963 10.63 14.78 11.44
C GLY A 963 9.38 15.55 11.06
#